data_AF-A0A494TC36-F1
#
_entry.id   AF-A0A494TC36-F1
#
_cell.length_a   1.000
_cell.length_b   1.000
_cell.length_c   1.000
_cell.angle_alpha   90.00
_cell.angle_beta   90.00
_cell.angle_gamma   90.00
#
_symmetry.space_group_name_H-M   'P 1'
#
loop_
_entity.id
_entity.type
_entity.pdbx_description
1 polymer ?
#
loop_
_entity_poly.entity_id
_entity_poly.type
_entity_poly.pdbx_seq_one_letter_code
_entity_poly.pdbx_strand_id
1 'polypeptide(L)'
;MIQSVKVKNLSLSNDNVRKTNRDTDLESLAANIAAQGLLQNLVVTPLKKNGSFTVKAGGRRLRALQLLIKAGTLPADHEVPVMVLEDSDVSIEASLSENFHRVPMNPADECTAFKFFIDKGTSAEDVAKRFGVTTRFFEQRVRLAELAPVVFEALASGTITLGVAQAYAVVNDVDRQARVFEQMGNAYHGNNPDNVRRSLLNGSVKPTDAKARFVGEAAYLEAGGRIERDLFGTDADASWTDGEILDALAATKLETAAAELAVEKGFAFVTPIVATHVPYDVERALHEYHAPARALTETEQARVFELTDANDALGQRLEEELEAESPEALEAEALYEANEAELEKIDASLRVADDETRAQLGTFLYISPDGELRTHARMFSERPIKTVSVGGQPDADDKPDTSGKLSVALMDELATQRTQILAAHVASDPALALDLSIFLMADQIVYSSAYIQYGISVTARPADMPIPKFRDEGSTASNALEDQRQGLDTSWAGYPTMTERFEAFRALDESARGSWIAYATAKAISATLNAADGYRANGFHDHLGRLCNIEVAQWWRPNAENFFGRVKKDMVLDALQDIGGPVLRGRYKDAKKAELAAACATLCSGGGIVEAEVREAALAWLPDAMKFGGIEKAGSSQIHYSFREPVVDNEDEDEDGNGNGPVIDTDTEPSLPAVTYDNFETVEAEVLAKFTEEEATVLAYVEEGLHGAG
;
A
#
# COMPACT_ATOMS: atom_id res chain seq x y z
N MET A 1 71.77 5.17 5.09
CA MET A 1 72.56 6.30 4.50
C MET A 1 71.95 6.68 3.14
N ILE A 2 71.89 7.95 2.76
CA ILE A 2 71.44 8.36 1.40
C ILE A 2 72.65 8.39 0.47
N GLN A 3 72.55 7.74 -0.69
CA GLN A 3 73.58 7.73 -1.74
C GLN A 3 72.95 7.88 -3.13
N SER A 4 73.71 8.36 -4.10
CA SER A 4 73.30 8.43 -5.51
C SER A 4 73.61 7.10 -6.21
N VAL A 5 72.62 6.51 -6.90
CA VAL A 5 72.80 5.24 -7.62
C VAL A 5 72.17 5.31 -9.01
N LYS A 6 72.89 4.78 -10.01
CA LYS A 6 72.38 4.63 -11.39
C LYS A 6 71.16 3.74 -11.40
N VAL A 7 70.07 4.18 -12.04
CA VAL A 7 68.80 3.43 -12.10
C VAL A 7 68.98 2.02 -12.67
N LYS A 8 69.91 1.83 -13.62
CA LYS A 8 70.25 0.51 -14.20
C LYS A 8 70.82 -0.50 -13.19
N ASN A 9 71.33 -0.05 -12.05
CA ASN A 9 71.85 -0.88 -10.97
C ASN A 9 70.80 -1.21 -9.90
N LEU A 10 69.55 -0.77 -10.09
CA LEU A 10 68.43 -1.00 -9.19
C LEU A 10 67.52 -2.10 -9.75
N SER A 11 67.25 -3.12 -8.95
CA SER A 11 66.28 -4.18 -9.26
C SER A 11 65.15 -4.20 -8.24
N LEU A 12 63.96 -4.65 -8.64
CA LEU A 12 62.82 -4.73 -7.72
C LEU A 12 62.90 -5.99 -6.85
N SER A 13 62.62 -5.87 -5.54
CA SER A 13 62.53 -7.03 -4.64
C SER A 13 61.34 -7.93 -4.96
N ASN A 14 61.50 -9.25 -4.78
CA ASN A 14 60.38 -10.20 -4.73
C ASN A 14 59.57 -10.08 -3.42
N ASP A 15 60.14 -9.47 -2.39
CA ASP A 15 59.54 -9.34 -1.04
C ASP A 15 58.63 -8.11 -0.88
N ASN A 16 58.23 -7.46 -1.98
CA ASN A 16 57.37 -6.28 -1.91
C ASN A 16 55.96 -6.66 -1.43
N VAL A 17 55.51 -5.99 -0.37
CA VAL A 17 54.21 -6.24 0.29
C VAL A 17 53.03 -5.88 -0.61
N ARG A 18 53.18 -4.89 -1.51
CA ARG A 18 52.11 -4.50 -2.44
C ARG A 18 52.16 -5.36 -3.72
N LYS A 19 51.34 -6.40 -3.77
CA LYS A 19 51.28 -7.38 -4.88
C LYS A 19 50.25 -7.03 -5.98
N THR A 20 49.27 -6.18 -5.68
CA THR A 20 48.15 -5.81 -6.59
C THR A 20 48.28 -4.36 -7.08
N ASN A 21 47.71 -4.02 -8.25
CA ASN A 21 47.71 -2.67 -8.86
C ASN A 21 49.11 -2.04 -8.98
N ARG A 22 50.07 -2.85 -9.46
CA ARG A 22 51.49 -2.50 -9.48
C ARG A 22 51.86 -1.52 -10.62
N ASP A 23 51.02 -1.44 -11.65
CA ASP A 23 51.24 -0.64 -12.86
C ASP A 23 50.15 0.43 -13.09
N THR A 24 49.14 0.54 -12.21
CA THR A 24 48.10 1.57 -12.28
C THR A 24 48.72 2.97 -12.20
N ASP A 25 48.33 3.87 -13.09
CA ASP A 25 48.78 5.28 -13.22
C ASP A 25 50.30 5.46 -13.29
N LEU A 26 51.01 4.50 -13.88
CA LEU A 26 52.48 4.55 -13.97
C LEU A 26 52.94 5.68 -14.91
N GLU A 27 52.23 5.90 -16.01
CA GLU A 27 52.51 6.99 -16.97
C GLU A 27 52.36 8.36 -16.30
N SER A 28 51.33 8.55 -15.49
CA SER A 28 51.11 9.77 -14.72
C SER A 28 52.24 10.03 -13.71
N LEU A 29 52.69 9.00 -13.00
CA LEU A 29 53.83 9.10 -12.08
C LEU A 29 55.13 9.39 -12.83
N ALA A 30 55.34 8.80 -14.01
CA ALA A 30 56.47 9.08 -14.87
C ALA A 30 56.47 10.55 -15.35
N ALA A 31 55.32 11.07 -15.79
CA ALA A 31 55.17 12.47 -16.16
C ALA A 31 55.50 13.43 -15.00
N ASN A 32 55.03 13.10 -13.78
CA ASN A 32 55.36 13.89 -12.58
C ASN A 32 56.86 13.86 -12.26
N ILE A 33 57.51 12.69 -12.30
CA ILE A 33 58.96 12.57 -12.07
C ILE A 33 59.76 13.33 -13.15
N ALA A 34 59.32 13.32 -14.40
CA ALA A 34 59.97 14.09 -15.46
C ALA A 34 59.85 15.61 -15.22
N ALA A 35 58.75 16.07 -14.62
CA ALA A 35 58.51 17.49 -14.36
C ALA A 35 59.15 18.01 -13.06
N GLN A 36 59.14 17.22 -11.98
CA GLN A 36 59.54 17.66 -10.63
C GLN A 36 60.77 16.93 -10.07
N GLY A 37 61.25 15.90 -10.76
CA GLY A 37 62.29 15.01 -10.25
C GLY A 37 61.74 14.01 -9.21
N LEU A 38 62.65 13.19 -8.66
CA LEU A 38 62.29 12.21 -7.64
C LEU A 38 62.25 12.87 -6.25
N LEU A 39 61.05 13.22 -5.77
CA LEU A 39 60.87 13.91 -4.47
C LEU A 39 61.07 13.02 -3.25
N GLN A 40 60.79 11.71 -3.37
CA GLN A 40 60.93 10.75 -2.27
C GLN A 40 61.92 9.65 -2.68
N ASN A 41 62.97 9.47 -1.87
CA ASN A 41 64.05 8.50 -2.11
C ASN A 41 63.53 7.05 -2.14
N LEU A 42 64.15 6.21 -2.96
CA LEU A 42 63.91 4.76 -2.96
C LEU A 42 64.61 4.12 -1.75
N VAL A 43 63.99 3.14 -1.09
CA VAL A 43 64.63 2.38 0.00
C VAL A 43 65.19 1.08 -0.58
N VAL A 44 66.49 0.85 -0.37
CA VAL A 44 67.21 -0.23 -1.02
C VAL A 44 68.10 -1.01 -0.06
N THR A 45 68.34 -2.28 -0.38
CA THR A 45 69.32 -3.15 0.29
C THR A 45 70.40 -3.57 -0.72
N PRO A 46 71.69 -3.61 -0.33
CA PRO A 46 72.77 -4.02 -1.24
C PRO A 46 72.63 -5.49 -1.66
N LEU A 47 72.90 -5.80 -2.93
CA LEU A 47 73.06 -7.19 -3.40
C LEU A 47 74.52 -7.63 -3.23
N LYS A 48 74.75 -8.96 -3.19
CA LYS A 48 76.10 -9.57 -3.17
C LYS A 48 77.00 -9.19 -4.36
N LYS A 49 76.43 -8.59 -5.42
CA LYS A 49 77.16 -8.09 -6.58
C LYS A 49 77.53 -6.63 -6.36
N ASN A 50 78.83 -6.30 -6.41
CA ASN A 50 79.36 -4.96 -6.14
C ASN A 50 78.61 -3.87 -6.92
N GLY A 51 77.96 -2.96 -6.19
CA GLY A 51 77.29 -1.78 -6.73
C GLY A 51 75.87 -1.99 -7.27
N SER A 52 75.25 -3.15 -7.05
CA SER A 52 73.83 -3.38 -7.36
C SER A 52 72.97 -3.36 -6.09
N PHE A 53 71.76 -2.79 -6.17
CA PHE A 53 70.84 -2.67 -5.04
C PHE A 53 69.44 -3.19 -5.39
N THR A 54 68.77 -3.77 -4.40
CA THR A 54 67.38 -4.22 -4.51
C THR A 54 66.46 -3.21 -3.83
N VAL A 55 65.46 -2.71 -4.57
CA VAL A 55 64.44 -1.79 -4.09
C VAL A 55 63.39 -2.53 -3.26
N LYS A 56 63.31 -2.20 -1.97
CA LYS A 56 62.38 -2.76 -0.98
C LYS A 56 61.15 -1.87 -0.78
N ALA A 57 61.30 -0.55 -0.90
CA ALA A 57 60.19 0.41 -0.92
C ALA A 57 60.36 1.44 -2.06
N GLY A 58 59.25 1.86 -2.67
CA GLY A 58 59.25 2.74 -3.85
C GLY A 58 59.22 2.03 -5.22
N GLY A 59 58.69 0.80 -5.29
CA GLY A 59 58.66 0.02 -6.53
C GLY A 59 57.98 0.70 -7.74
N ARG A 60 56.91 1.47 -7.53
CA ARG A 60 56.25 2.26 -8.60
C ARG A 60 57.16 3.37 -9.13
N ARG A 61 57.89 4.06 -8.24
CA ARG A 61 58.86 5.11 -8.59
C ARG A 61 60.01 4.55 -9.42
N LEU A 62 60.56 3.38 -9.06
CA LEU A 62 61.60 2.70 -9.86
C LEU A 62 61.11 2.43 -11.30
N ARG A 63 59.90 1.91 -11.46
CA ARG A 63 59.36 1.59 -12.79
C ARG A 63 59.04 2.83 -13.62
N ALA A 64 58.54 3.90 -12.99
CA ALA A 64 58.33 5.17 -13.67
C ALA A 64 59.66 5.75 -14.20
N LEU A 65 60.74 5.66 -13.41
CA LEU A 65 62.09 6.02 -13.87
C LEU A 65 62.57 5.14 -15.03
N GLN A 66 62.35 3.83 -14.96
CA GLN A 66 62.69 2.91 -16.06
C GLN A 66 61.88 3.20 -17.33
N LEU A 67 60.60 3.56 -17.20
CA LEU A 67 59.74 3.97 -18.30
C LEU A 67 60.27 5.23 -18.98
N LEU A 68 60.66 6.25 -18.20
CA LEU A 68 61.26 7.49 -18.73
C LEU A 68 62.59 7.24 -19.43
N ILE A 69 63.43 6.34 -18.92
CA ILE A 69 64.69 5.95 -19.57
C ILE A 69 64.40 5.22 -20.88
N LYS A 70 63.45 4.28 -20.88
CA LYS A 70 63.03 3.54 -22.08
C LYS A 70 62.43 4.45 -23.15
N ALA A 71 61.70 5.49 -22.74
CA ALA A 71 61.15 6.51 -23.61
C ALA A 71 62.20 7.54 -24.09
N GLY A 72 63.44 7.47 -23.59
CA GLY A 72 64.52 8.40 -23.94
C GLY A 72 64.41 9.79 -23.29
N THR A 73 63.45 9.99 -22.37
CA THR A 73 63.27 11.24 -21.63
C THR A 73 64.36 11.45 -20.57
N LEU A 74 64.85 10.36 -19.97
CA LEU A 74 66.00 10.37 -19.06
C LEU A 74 67.17 9.60 -19.67
N PRO A 75 68.43 10.02 -19.41
CA PRO A 75 69.60 9.33 -19.94
C PRO A 75 69.79 7.95 -19.28
N ALA A 76 70.42 7.01 -19.99
CA ALA A 76 70.59 5.63 -19.54
C ALA A 76 71.46 5.48 -18.28
N ASP A 77 72.25 6.49 -17.95
CA ASP A 77 73.10 6.58 -16.76
C ASP A 77 72.52 7.50 -15.68
N HIS A 78 71.24 7.89 -15.78
CA HIS A 78 70.56 8.71 -14.78
C HIS A 78 70.71 8.11 -13.38
N GLU A 79 71.12 8.96 -12.44
CA GLU A 79 71.29 8.60 -11.03
C GLU A 79 70.17 9.17 -10.18
N VAL A 80 69.75 8.40 -9.17
CA VAL A 80 68.71 8.80 -8.23
C VAL A 80 69.16 8.62 -6.78
N PRO A 81 68.69 9.48 -5.87
CA PRO A 81 68.97 9.32 -4.45
C PRO A 81 68.22 8.09 -3.89
N VAL A 82 68.97 7.22 -3.22
CA VAL A 82 68.46 6.02 -2.56
C VAL A 82 68.89 5.98 -1.10
N MET A 83 68.00 5.52 -0.22
CA MET A 83 68.28 5.22 1.18
C MET A 83 68.68 3.76 1.32
N VAL A 84 69.94 3.52 1.67
CA VAL A 84 70.48 2.16 1.88
C VAL A 84 70.23 1.71 3.30
N LEU A 85 69.66 0.52 3.43
CA LEU A 85 69.55 -0.26 4.66
C LEU A 85 70.46 -1.50 4.55
N GLU A 86 71.24 -1.77 5.59
CA GLU A 86 72.22 -2.88 5.61
C GLU A 86 71.58 -4.24 5.97
N ASP A 87 70.42 -4.21 6.65
CA ASP A 87 69.68 -5.40 7.12
C ASP A 87 68.39 -5.61 6.30
N SER A 88 68.14 -6.86 5.88
CA SER A 88 66.95 -7.24 5.12
C SER A 88 65.66 -7.19 5.94
N ASP A 89 65.71 -7.48 7.25
CA ASP A 89 64.50 -7.59 8.07
C ASP A 89 63.96 -6.20 8.44
N VAL A 90 64.86 -5.28 8.76
CA VAL A 90 64.57 -3.83 8.96
C VAL A 90 63.97 -3.21 7.69
N SER A 91 64.31 -3.73 6.50
CA SER A 91 63.81 -3.20 5.23
C SER A 91 62.35 -3.56 4.92
N ILE A 92 61.87 -4.71 5.41
CA ILE A 92 60.47 -5.13 5.29
C ILE A 92 59.60 -4.30 6.24
N GLU A 93 60.07 -4.13 7.48
CA GLU A 93 59.43 -3.27 8.47
C GLU A 93 59.35 -1.81 7.99
N ALA A 94 60.42 -1.27 7.41
CA ALA A 94 60.41 0.09 6.85
C ALA A 94 59.40 0.26 5.70
N SER A 95 59.24 -0.75 4.84
CA SER A 95 58.27 -0.73 3.72
C SER A 95 56.81 -0.85 4.21
N LEU A 96 56.56 -1.67 5.23
CA LEU A 96 55.26 -1.76 5.90
C LEU A 96 54.94 -0.47 6.67
N SER A 97 55.90 0.04 7.43
CA SER A 97 55.79 1.24 8.24
C SER A 97 55.53 2.48 7.37
N GLU A 98 56.21 2.63 6.22
CA GLU A 98 55.94 3.72 5.27
C GLU A 98 54.49 3.69 4.77
N ASN A 99 53.99 2.52 4.40
CA ASN A 99 52.63 2.38 3.87
C ASN A 99 51.56 2.51 4.96
N PHE A 100 51.83 2.02 6.17
CA PHE A 100 50.87 1.98 7.27
C PHE A 100 50.74 3.35 7.98
N HIS A 101 51.83 4.08 8.17
CA HIS A 101 51.81 5.41 8.82
C HIS A 101 51.43 6.54 7.85
N ARG A 102 51.20 6.25 6.57
CA ARG A 102 50.73 7.25 5.62
C ARG A 102 49.27 7.58 5.89
N VAL A 103 49.04 8.66 6.61
CA VAL A 103 47.69 9.24 6.76
C VAL A 103 47.32 9.89 5.42
N PRO A 104 46.25 9.43 4.74
CA PRO A 104 45.77 10.10 3.54
C PRO A 104 45.37 11.54 3.88
N MET A 105 45.67 12.47 2.97
CA MET A 105 45.28 13.87 3.14
C MET A 105 43.77 13.97 3.28
N ASN A 106 43.29 14.87 4.15
CA ASN A 106 41.87 15.12 4.30
C ASN A 106 41.30 15.62 2.96
N PRO A 107 40.16 15.10 2.49
CA PRO A 107 39.53 15.58 1.25
C PRO A 107 39.32 17.09 1.19
N ALA A 108 39.03 17.78 2.31
CA ALA A 108 38.88 19.23 2.32
C ALA A 108 40.21 19.97 2.08
N ASP A 109 41.32 19.44 2.60
CA ASP A 109 42.66 19.98 2.35
C ASP A 109 43.04 19.81 0.87
N GLU A 110 42.68 18.66 0.26
CA GLU A 110 42.85 18.41 -1.17
C GLU A 110 42.11 19.44 -2.03
N CYS A 111 40.84 19.68 -1.70
CA CYS A 111 39.99 20.66 -2.37
C CYS A 111 40.59 22.08 -2.28
N THR A 112 41.04 22.50 -1.10
CA THR A 112 41.67 23.81 -0.89
C THR A 112 42.97 23.94 -1.67
N ALA A 113 43.81 22.89 -1.66
CA ALA A 113 45.08 22.88 -2.38
C ALA A 113 44.88 22.98 -3.90
N PHE A 114 43.85 22.34 -4.45
CA PHE A 114 43.53 22.43 -5.88
C PHE A 114 42.96 23.79 -6.28
N LYS A 115 42.04 24.34 -5.47
CA LYS A 115 41.50 25.69 -5.69
C LYS A 115 42.59 26.75 -5.73
N PHE A 116 43.60 26.64 -4.87
CA PHE A 116 44.76 27.55 -4.86
C PHE A 116 45.50 27.64 -6.21
N PHE A 117 45.57 26.57 -6.99
CA PHE A 117 46.19 26.60 -8.32
C PHE A 117 45.32 27.30 -9.37
N ILE A 118 44.00 27.16 -9.28
CA ILE A 118 43.03 27.87 -10.12
C ILE A 118 43.05 29.37 -9.80
N ASP A 119 43.05 29.75 -8.52
CA ASP A 119 43.12 31.15 -8.08
C ASP A 119 44.41 31.84 -8.53
N LYS A 120 45.49 31.06 -8.74
CA LYS A 120 46.76 31.52 -9.32
C LYS A 120 46.77 31.60 -10.85
N GLY A 121 45.65 31.30 -11.52
CA GLY A 121 45.51 31.40 -12.97
C GLY A 121 46.11 30.24 -13.76
N THR A 122 46.36 29.08 -13.14
CA THR A 122 46.79 27.87 -13.87
C THR A 122 45.56 27.14 -14.42
N SER A 123 45.63 26.58 -15.63
CA SER A 123 44.52 25.83 -16.21
C SER A 123 44.29 24.49 -15.47
N ALA A 124 43.03 24.03 -15.40
CA ALA A 124 42.68 22.77 -14.78
C ALA A 124 43.40 21.57 -15.44
N GLU A 125 43.57 21.60 -16.76
CA GLU A 125 44.26 20.55 -17.53
C GLU A 125 45.75 20.46 -17.16
N ASP A 126 46.44 21.60 -17.05
CA ASP A 126 47.85 21.64 -16.69
C ASP A 126 48.09 21.12 -15.28
N VAL A 127 47.21 21.48 -14.35
CA VAL A 127 47.30 21.04 -12.96
C VAL A 127 47.01 19.54 -12.87
N ALA A 128 45.92 19.06 -13.48
CA ALA A 128 45.58 17.65 -13.50
C ALA A 128 46.74 16.77 -14.04
N LYS A 129 47.36 17.21 -15.14
CA LYS A 129 48.53 16.53 -15.73
C LYS A 129 49.73 16.49 -14.78
N ARG A 130 50.02 17.57 -14.06
CA ARG A 130 51.14 17.65 -13.09
C ARG A 130 50.93 16.74 -11.89
N PHE A 131 49.69 16.64 -11.40
CA PHE A 131 49.32 15.80 -10.25
C PHE A 131 49.01 14.35 -10.62
N GLY A 132 48.94 14.04 -11.92
CA GLY A 132 48.69 12.69 -12.40
C GLY A 132 47.25 12.21 -12.18
N VAL A 133 46.30 13.15 -12.16
CA VAL A 133 44.87 12.90 -12.00
C VAL A 133 44.13 13.30 -13.28
N THR A 134 42.87 12.88 -13.43
CA THR A 134 42.05 13.32 -14.58
C THR A 134 41.58 14.76 -14.39
N THR A 135 41.40 15.51 -15.49
CA THR A 135 40.84 16.88 -15.44
C THR A 135 39.51 16.90 -14.71
N ARG A 136 38.64 15.93 -14.99
CA ARG A 136 37.34 15.75 -14.32
C ARG A 136 37.48 15.58 -12.80
N PHE A 137 38.45 14.80 -12.34
CA PHE A 137 38.70 14.61 -10.90
C PHE A 137 39.15 15.93 -10.25
N PHE A 138 40.04 16.67 -10.93
CA PHE A 138 40.50 17.97 -10.45
C PHE A 138 39.33 18.98 -10.36
N GLU A 139 38.51 19.09 -11.40
CA GLU A 139 37.33 19.97 -11.43
C GLU A 139 36.33 19.62 -10.32
N GLN A 140 36.07 18.33 -10.08
CA GLN A 140 35.20 17.90 -8.98
C GLN A 140 35.71 18.37 -7.62
N ARG A 141 37.02 18.32 -7.38
CA ARG A 141 37.63 18.77 -6.14
C ARG A 141 37.60 20.29 -5.98
N VAL A 142 37.80 21.04 -7.06
CA VAL A 142 37.63 22.51 -7.05
C VAL A 142 36.17 22.87 -6.77
N ARG A 143 35.21 22.17 -7.39
CA ARG A 143 33.78 22.36 -7.15
C ARG A 143 33.40 22.16 -5.68
N LEU A 144 33.98 21.17 -5.02
CA LEU A 144 33.79 20.94 -3.59
C LEU A 144 34.38 22.06 -2.72
N ALA A 145 35.45 22.72 -3.17
CA ALA A 145 36.04 23.88 -2.50
C ALA A 145 35.22 25.18 -2.65
N GLU A 146 34.11 25.12 -3.41
CA GLU A 146 33.14 26.20 -3.59
C GLU A 146 31.81 25.92 -2.90
N LEU A 147 31.73 24.85 -2.11
CA LEU A 147 30.56 24.57 -1.28
C LEU A 147 30.33 25.68 -0.26
N ALA A 148 29.08 25.77 0.22
CA ALA A 148 28.73 26.64 1.34
C ALA A 148 29.66 26.41 2.54
N PRO A 149 30.10 27.48 3.24
CA PRO A 149 31.09 27.37 4.32
C PRO A 149 30.75 26.30 5.36
N VAL A 150 29.48 26.24 5.79
CA VAL A 150 28.99 25.26 6.78
C VAL A 150 29.12 23.81 6.28
N VAL A 151 28.87 23.56 4.99
CA VAL A 151 29.00 22.23 4.38
C VAL A 151 30.49 21.87 4.22
N PHE A 152 31.31 22.83 3.81
CA PHE A 152 32.74 22.62 3.64
C PHE A 152 33.47 22.35 4.96
N GLU A 153 33.11 23.08 6.02
CA GLU A 153 33.62 22.84 7.39
C GLU A 153 33.18 21.49 7.95
N ALA A 154 31.96 21.06 7.64
CA ALA A 154 31.48 19.72 7.99
C ALA A 154 32.28 18.61 7.28
N LEU A 155 32.69 18.82 6.04
CA LEU A 155 33.60 17.92 5.33
C LEU A 155 35.00 17.94 5.97
N ALA A 156 35.53 19.13 6.29
CA ALA A 156 36.85 19.31 6.87
C ALA A 156 36.98 18.65 8.25
N SER A 157 35.93 18.76 9.09
CA SER A 157 35.86 18.11 10.41
C SER A 157 35.59 16.60 10.35
N GLY A 158 35.21 16.06 9.18
CA GLY A 158 34.80 14.67 9.02
C GLY A 158 33.38 14.38 9.51
N THR A 159 32.59 15.41 9.84
CA THR A 159 31.18 15.29 10.24
C THR A 159 30.34 14.71 9.11
N ILE A 160 30.63 15.10 7.86
CA ILE A 160 30.05 14.48 6.67
C ILE A 160 31.14 13.81 5.83
N THR A 161 30.75 12.76 5.13
CA THR A 161 31.66 12.07 4.21
C THR A 161 31.80 12.83 2.89
N LEU A 162 32.86 12.53 2.14
CA LEU A 162 33.04 13.07 0.79
C LEU A 162 31.83 12.82 -0.13
N GLY A 163 31.19 11.66 -0.03
CA GLY A 163 30.01 11.34 -0.85
C GLY A 163 28.81 12.23 -0.55
N VAL A 164 28.65 12.65 0.71
CA VAL A 164 27.60 13.60 1.13
C VAL A 164 27.93 15.01 0.63
N ALA A 165 29.18 15.46 0.78
CA ALA A 165 29.60 16.76 0.24
C ALA A 165 29.43 16.84 -1.29
N GLN A 166 29.67 15.75 -2.02
CA GLN A 166 29.40 15.64 -3.45
C GLN A 166 27.92 15.79 -3.80
N ALA A 167 27.00 15.38 -2.91
CA ALA A 167 25.57 15.60 -3.12
C ALA A 167 25.21 17.08 -3.03
N TYR A 168 25.83 17.84 -2.11
CA TYR A 168 25.66 19.30 -2.04
C TYR A 168 26.20 20.04 -3.26
N ALA A 169 27.26 19.52 -3.88
CA ALA A 169 27.90 20.15 -5.04
C ALA A 169 27.09 20.07 -6.35
N VAL A 170 25.95 19.35 -6.35
CA VAL A 170 25.07 19.21 -7.53
C VAL A 170 24.46 20.54 -7.97
N VAL A 171 24.27 21.48 -7.04
CA VAL A 171 23.72 22.82 -7.30
C VAL A 171 24.78 23.87 -6.96
N ASN A 172 24.79 25.01 -7.65
CA ASN A 172 25.76 26.10 -7.44
C ASN A 172 25.32 27.18 -6.45
N ASP A 173 24.09 27.11 -5.95
CA ASP A 173 23.53 28.03 -4.97
C ASP A 173 24.03 27.70 -3.55
N VAL A 174 24.92 28.56 -3.04
CA VAL A 174 25.54 28.46 -1.72
C VAL A 174 24.51 28.63 -0.60
N ASP A 175 23.52 29.51 -0.77
CA ASP A 175 22.49 29.74 0.25
C ASP A 175 21.55 28.53 0.35
N ARG A 176 21.18 27.95 -0.79
CA ARG A 176 20.38 26.71 -0.84
C ARG A 176 21.12 25.54 -0.22
N GLN A 177 22.42 25.39 -0.49
CA GLN A 177 23.25 24.37 0.15
C GLN A 177 23.26 24.53 1.68
N ALA A 178 23.46 25.75 2.19
CA ALA A 178 23.50 26.02 3.63
C ALA A 178 22.17 25.69 4.32
N ARG A 179 21.04 26.09 3.74
CA ARG A 179 19.71 25.82 4.30
C ARG A 179 19.36 24.34 4.30
N VAL A 180 19.58 23.65 3.18
CA VAL A 180 19.35 22.19 3.12
C VAL A 180 20.28 21.46 4.10
N PHE A 181 21.50 21.95 4.31
CA PHE A 181 22.41 21.37 5.30
C PHE A 181 21.89 21.50 6.73
N GLU A 182 21.33 22.65 7.11
CA GLU A 182 20.69 22.85 8.40
C GLU A 182 19.45 21.95 8.58
N GLN A 183 18.59 21.89 7.56
CA GLN A 183 17.40 21.03 7.55
C GLN A 183 17.77 19.54 7.72
N MET A 184 18.77 19.09 6.95
CA MET A 184 19.21 17.69 6.97
C MET A 184 19.96 17.32 8.26
N GLY A 185 20.55 18.29 8.97
CA GLY A 185 21.17 18.08 10.27
C GLY A 185 20.20 17.53 11.33
N ASN A 186 18.91 17.85 11.21
CA ASN A 186 17.85 17.38 12.12
C ASN A 186 17.07 16.17 11.58
N ALA A 187 17.29 15.79 10.32
CA ALA A 187 16.52 14.75 9.65
C ALA A 187 17.09 13.34 9.88
N TYR A 188 16.21 12.35 10.08
CA TYR A 188 16.59 10.94 10.10
C TYR A 188 17.17 10.55 8.73
N HIS A 189 18.40 10.03 8.70
CA HIS A 189 19.20 9.81 7.48
C HIS A 189 19.58 11.05 6.67
N GLY A 190 19.70 12.23 7.29
CA GLY A 190 20.17 13.46 6.64
C GLY A 190 21.59 13.37 6.03
N ASN A 191 22.39 12.40 6.47
CA ASN A 191 23.72 12.10 5.93
C ASN A 191 23.72 11.09 4.77
N ASN A 192 22.55 10.76 4.19
CA ASN A 192 22.48 9.94 2.98
C ASN A 192 22.61 10.84 1.72
N PRO A 193 23.59 10.59 0.83
CA PRO A 193 23.77 11.38 -0.40
C PRO A 193 22.53 11.49 -1.28
N ASP A 194 21.71 10.44 -1.39
CA ASP A 194 20.53 10.45 -2.26
C ASP A 194 19.40 11.33 -1.70
N ASN A 195 19.23 11.35 -0.38
CA ASN A 195 18.26 12.23 0.27
C ASN A 195 18.68 13.70 0.15
N VAL A 196 19.98 13.97 0.27
CA VAL A 196 20.54 15.32 0.07
C VAL A 196 20.30 15.78 -1.37
N ARG A 197 20.59 14.92 -2.37
CA ARG A 197 20.31 15.23 -3.79
C ARG A 197 18.82 15.49 -4.01
N ARG A 198 17.96 14.64 -3.48
CA ARG A 198 16.50 14.80 -3.61
C ARG A 198 16.04 16.14 -3.02
N SER A 199 16.53 16.52 -1.85
CA SER A 199 16.14 17.79 -1.19
C SER A 199 16.66 19.01 -1.96
N LEU A 200 17.87 18.92 -2.50
CA LEU A 200 18.45 19.96 -3.35
C LEU A 200 17.82 20.05 -4.74
N LEU A 201 17.21 18.98 -5.25
CA LEU A 201 16.61 18.94 -6.59
C LEU A 201 15.09 19.14 -6.58
N ASN A 202 14.37 18.63 -5.59
CA ASN A 202 12.89 18.66 -5.52
C ASN A 202 12.32 19.85 -4.74
N GLY A 203 13.14 20.83 -4.38
CA GLY A 203 12.68 22.02 -3.62
C GLY A 203 11.94 23.07 -4.44
N SER A 204 11.80 22.91 -5.76
CA SER A 204 11.05 23.85 -6.60
C SER A 204 9.63 23.42 -6.89
N VAL A 205 8.71 24.34 -6.71
CA VAL A 205 7.27 24.18 -6.95
C VAL A 205 6.91 24.88 -8.26
N LYS A 206 6.05 24.27 -9.07
CA LYS A 206 5.55 24.90 -10.29
C LYS A 206 4.44 25.91 -9.95
N PRO A 207 4.27 27.00 -10.72
CA PRO A 207 3.13 27.90 -10.61
C PRO A 207 1.76 27.22 -10.73
N THR A 208 1.71 26.03 -11.34
CA THR A 208 0.51 25.21 -11.48
C THR A 208 0.17 24.37 -10.25
N ASP A 209 1.05 24.32 -9.25
CA ASP A 209 0.77 23.66 -7.97
C ASP A 209 -0.35 24.37 -7.22
N ALA A 210 -1.18 23.60 -6.53
CA ALA A 210 -2.32 24.12 -5.75
C ALA A 210 -1.88 25.19 -4.74
N LYS A 211 -0.73 25.01 -4.08
CA LYS A 211 -0.20 25.94 -3.07
C LYS A 211 0.28 27.24 -3.72
N ALA A 212 0.97 27.14 -4.86
CA ALA A 212 1.43 28.30 -5.62
C ALA A 212 0.27 29.16 -6.14
N ARG A 213 -0.79 28.52 -6.65
CA ARG A 213 -2.03 29.19 -7.07
C ARG A 213 -2.76 29.86 -5.91
N PHE A 214 -2.88 29.15 -4.78
CA PHE A 214 -3.58 29.64 -3.60
C PHE A 214 -2.88 30.86 -2.96
N VAL A 215 -1.54 30.83 -2.84
CA VAL A 215 -0.77 31.95 -2.28
C VAL A 215 -0.69 33.11 -3.26
N GLY A 216 -0.41 32.82 -4.53
CA GLY A 216 -0.23 33.80 -5.60
C GLY A 216 1.19 34.38 -5.65
N GLU A 217 1.61 34.76 -6.87
CA GLU A 217 3.00 35.16 -7.16
C GLU A 217 3.45 36.38 -6.35
N ALA A 218 2.59 37.41 -6.29
CA ALA A 218 2.92 38.67 -5.62
C ALA A 218 3.20 38.48 -4.12
N ALA A 219 2.37 37.69 -3.43
CA ALA A 219 2.54 37.41 -2.01
C ALA A 219 3.80 36.58 -1.74
N TYR A 220 4.12 35.64 -2.61
CA TYR A 220 5.35 34.84 -2.51
C TYR A 220 6.62 35.67 -2.71
N LEU A 221 6.63 36.57 -3.71
CA LEU A 221 7.75 37.49 -3.94
C LEU A 221 7.92 38.51 -2.80
N GLU A 222 6.82 39.04 -2.26
CA GLU A 222 6.83 40.00 -1.13
C GLU A 222 7.42 39.38 0.14
N ALA A 223 7.16 38.09 0.38
CA ALA A 223 7.77 37.32 1.46
C ALA A 223 9.26 36.96 1.22
N GLY A 224 9.85 37.40 0.10
CA GLY A 224 11.24 37.13 -0.27
C GLY A 224 11.47 35.81 -1.01
N GLY A 225 10.40 35.16 -1.48
CA GLY A 225 10.50 33.98 -2.33
C GLY A 225 11.11 34.29 -3.70
N ARG A 226 11.86 33.36 -4.27
CA ARG A 226 12.50 33.52 -5.58
C ARG A 226 11.83 32.64 -6.63
N ILE A 227 11.65 33.22 -7.81
CA ILE A 227 11.09 32.57 -9.00
C ILE A 227 12.15 32.60 -10.10
N GLU A 228 12.53 31.42 -10.57
CA GLU A 228 13.37 31.27 -11.75
C GLU A 228 12.46 31.11 -12.97
N ARG A 229 12.60 32.01 -13.95
CA ARG A 229 11.90 31.91 -15.23
C ARG A 229 12.89 31.45 -16.31
N ASP A 230 12.51 30.43 -17.06
CA ASP A 230 13.23 30.08 -18.28
C ASP A 230 13.02 31.19 -19.32
N LEU A 231 14.11 31.70 -19.90
CA LEU A 231 14.10 32.73 -20.94
C LEU A 231 13.41 32.28 -22.24
N PHE A 232 13.20 30.98 -22.41
CA PHE A 232 12.50 30.38 -23.55
C PHE A 232 11.21 29.65 -23.18
N GLY A 233 10.86 29.62 -21.89
CA GLY A 233 9.65 28.99 -21.36
C GLY A 233 8.48 29.95 -21.22
N THR A 234 7.30 29.41 -20.91
CA THR A 234 6.12 30.19 -20.55
C THR A 234 6.11 30.48 -19.04
N ASP A 235 5.25 31.39 -18.56
CA ASP A 235 5.11 31.64 -17.12
C ASP A 235 4.72 30.38 -16.33
N ALA A 236 4.08 29.38 -16.97
CA ALA A 236 3.77 28.09 -16.36
C ALA A 236 5.00 27.18 -16.15
N ASP A 237 6.11 27.47 -16.84
CA ASP A 237 7.39 26.76 -16.74
C ASP A 237 8.32 27.40 -15.70
N ALA A 238 7.88 28.47 -15.04
CA ALA A 238 8.62 29.08 -13.95
C ALA A 238 8.79 28.09 -12.77
N SER A 239 9.82 28.32 -11.97
CA SER A 239 10.23 27.45 -10.87
C SER A 239 10.30 28.27 -9.59
N TRP A 240 9.38 28.02 -8.66
CA TRP A 240 9.34 28.69 -7.36
C TRP A 240 10.23 27.92 -6.41
N THR A 241 11.38 28.49 -6.06
CA THR A 241 12.51 27.73 -5.49
C THR A 241 12.51 27.60 -3.97
N ASP A 242 11.71 28.40 -3.26
CA ASP A 242 11.68 28.49 -1.80
C ASP A 242 10.35 27.92 -1.27
N GLY A 243 10.18 26.60 -1.40
CA GLY A 243 8.94 25.90 -1.00
C GLY A 243 8.52 26.10 0.45
N GLU A 244 9.44 26.36 1.38
CA GLU A 244 9.12 26.62 2.79
C GLU A 244 8.39 27.97 2.99
N ILE A 245 8.77 29.00 2.23
CA ILE A 245 8.06 30.29 2.23
C ILE A 245 6.65 30.08 1.68
N LEU A 246 6.54 29.27 0.62
CA LEU A 246 5.25 28.92 0.04
C LEU A 246 4.34 28.17 1.03
N ASP A 247 4.89 27.17 1.73
CA ASP A 247 4.16 26.39 2.73
C ASP A 247 3.75 27.26 3.93
N ALA A 248 4.62 28.15 4.41
CA ALA A 248 4.33 29.06 5.51
C ALA A 248 3.23 30.08 5.15
N LEU A 249 3.28 30.65 3.94
CA LEU A 249 2.25 31.57 3.44
C LEU A 249 0.92 30.84 3.24
N ALA A 250 0.96 29.63 2.66
CA ALA A 250 -0.24 28.82 2.46
C ALA A 250 -0.87 28.48 3.82
N ALA A 251 -0.08 28.03 4.80
CA ALA A 251 -0.54 27.74 6.15
C ALA A 251 -1.19 28.97 6.82
N THR A 252 -0.50 30.10 6.85
CA THR A 252 -1.00 31.34 7.48
C THR A 252 -2.31 31.82 6.84
N LYS A 253 -2.38 31.77 5.51
CA LYS A 253 -3.58 32.15 4.76
C LYS A 253 -4.74 31.17 5.01
N LEU A 254 -4.46 29.87 5.10
CA LEU A 254 -5.46 28.85 5.40
C LEU A 254 -5.96 28.95 6.84
N GLU A 255 -5.08 29.21 7.81
CA GLU A 255 -5.43 29.41 9.23
C GLU A 255 -6.37 30.60 9.40
N THR A 256 -6.08 31.71 8.71
CA THR A 256 -6.95 32.90 8.72
C THR A 256 -8.33 32.57 8.15
N ALA A 257 -8.38 31.92 6.98
CA ALA A 257 -9.64 31.52 6.35
C ALA A 257 -10.41 30.48 7.18
N ALA A 258 -9.72 29.55 7.84
CA ALA A 258 -10.33 28.57 8.72
C ALA A 258 -10.96 29.24 9.95
N ALA A 259 -10.28 30.23 10.55
CA ALA A 259 -10.81 31.00 11.67
C ALA A 259 -12.05 31.82 11.27
N GLU A 260 -12.04 32.47 10.10
CA GLU A 260 -13.19 33.19 9.57
C GLU A 260 -14.38 32.25 9.32
N LEU A 261 -14.14 31.09 8.70
CA LEU A 261 -15.16 30.08 8.44
C LEU A 261 -15.75 29.50 9.73
N ALA A 262 -14.92 29.26 10.75
CA ALA A 262 -15.37 28.78 12.05
C ALA A 262 -16.37 29.77 12.69
N VAL A 263 -16.09 31.07 12.62
CA VAL A 263 -16.99 32.13 13.13
C VAL A 263 -18.25 32.26 12.27
N GLU A 264 -18.12 32.27 10.94
CA GLU A 264 -19.26 32.42 10.03
C GLU A 264 -20.27 31.27 10.17
N LYS A 265 -19.79 30.03 10.26
CA LYS A 265 -20.63 28.82 10.30
C LYS A 265 -20.91 28.33 11.72
N GLY A 266 -20.31 28.93 12.74
CA GLY A 266 -20.50 28.56 14.14
C GLY A 266 -19.89 27.22 14.55
N PHE A 267 -18.80 26.80 13.89
CA PHE A 267 -18.07 25.58 14.26
C PHE A 267 -17.16 25.82 15.47
N ALA A 268 -16.98 24.79 16.31
CA ALA A 268 -16.01 24.74 17.39
C ALA A 268 -14.57 24.92 16.88
N PHE A 269 -14.26 24.29 15.74
CA PHE A 269 -12.96 24.37 15.09
C PHE A 269 -13.10 24.14 13.59
N VAL A 270 -12.21 24.74 12.81
CA VAL A 270 -11.99 24.37 11.42
C VAL A 270 -10.51 24.10 11.29
N THR A 271 -10.15 22.86 10.97
CA THR A 271 -8.74 22.45 10.89
C THR A 271 -8.19 22.73 9.51
N PRO A 272 -7.17 23.61 9.39
CA PRO A 272 -6.54 23.90 8.12
C PRO A 272 -5.63 22.76 7.66
N ILE A 273 -5.77 22.32 6.40
CA ILE A 273 -4.96 21.29 5.75
C ILE A 273 -4.24 21.88 4.54
N VAL A 274 -2.91 22.01 4.62
CA VAL A 274 -2.06 22.51 3.54
C VAL A 274 -1.77 21.41 2.50
N ALA A 275 -2.82 20.80 1.98
CA ALA A 275 -2.77 19.74 0.97
C ALA A 275 -4.04 19.75 0.11
N THR A 276 -4.04 18.94 -0.96
CA THR A 276 -5.18 18.83 -1.90
C THR A 276 -6.33 17.96 -1.43
N HIS A 277 -6.12 17.24 -0.33
CA HIS A 277 -7.13 16.43 0.33
C HIS A 277 -6.83 16.36 1.83
N VAL A 278 -7.84 15.98 2.62
CA VAL A 278 -7.67 15.67 4.04
C VAL A 278 -6.95 14.32 4.16
N PRO A 279 -5.82 14.21 4.88
CA PRO A 279 -5.17 12.92 5.11
C PRO A 279 -6.03 12.01 5.99
N TYR A 280 -6.06 10.72 5.66
CA TYR A 280 -6.87 9.72 6.38
C TYR A 280 -6.60 9.67 7.88
N ASP A 281 -5.33 9.79 8.30
CA ASP A 281 -4.96 9.74 9.72
C ASP A 281 -5.50 10.93 10.52
N VAL A 282 -5.65 12.09 9.88
CA VAL A 282 -6.22 13.30 10.50
C VAL A 282 -7.73 13.16 10.66
N GLU A 283 -8.42 12.57 9.67
CA GLU A 283 -9.85 12.28 9.74
C GLU A 283 -10.15 11.25 10.85
N ARG A 284 -9.38 10.16 10.91
CA ARG A 284 -9.56 9.07 11.90
C ARG A 284 -9.27 9.49 13.34
N ALA A 285 -8.52 10.56 13.55
CA ALA A 285 -8.25 11.09 14.89
C ALA A 285 -9.48 11.74 15.54
N LEU A 286 -10.52 12.06 14.75
CA LEU A 286 -11.76 12.68 15.22
C LEU A 286 -12.96 11.73 15.09
N HIS A 287 -14.05 12.08 15.77
CA HIS A 287 -15.30 11.33 15.71
C HIS A 287 -16.24 11.97 14.70
N GLU A 288 -16.51 11.29 13.59
CA GLU A 288 -17.48 11.73 12.58
C GLU A 288 -18.89 11.88 13.20
N TYR A 289 -19.54 12.99 12.90
CA TYR A 289 -20.89 13.30 13.33
C TYR A 289 -21.86 13.26 12.14
N HIS A 290 -22.87 12.41 12.26
CA HIS A 290 -24.00 12.37 11.34
C HIS A 290 -25.18 13.07 12.00
N ALA A 291 -25.61 14.21 11.44
CA ALA A 291 -26.79 14.91 11.90
C ALA A 291 -28.03 14.01 11.73
N PRO A 292 -28.81 13.75 12.79
CA PRO A 292 -30.07 13.04 12.65
C PRO A 292 -31.04 13.89 11.80
N ALA A 293 -31.80 13.23 10.93
CA ALA A 293 -32.83 13.93 10.15
C ALA A 293 -33.94 14.42 11.09
N ARG A 294 -34.26 15.72 11.05
CA ARG A 294 -35.50 16.23 11.66
C ARG A 294 -36.72 15.73 10.88
N ALA A 295 -37.88 15.73 11.53
CA ALA A 295 -39.14 15.51 10.83
C ALA A 295 -39.40 16.61 9.79
N LEU A 296 -40.06 16.23 8.70
CA LEU A 296 -40.61 17.16 7.71
C LEU A 296 -41.67 18.05 8.38
N THR A 297 -41.70 19.33 8.03
CA THR A 297 -42.82 20.20 8.39
C THR A 297 -44.03 19.87 7.51
N GLU A 298 -45.25 20.22 7.95
CA GLU A 298 -46.46 20.01 7.13
C GLU A 298 -46.35 20.65 5.74
N THR A 299 -45.66 21.79 5.63
CA THR A 299 -45.40 22.46 4.36
C THR A 299 -44.39 21.72 3.48
N GLU A 300 -43.33 21.16 4.08
CA GLU A 300 -42.33 20.38 3.34
C GLU A 300 -42.87 19.02 2.94
N GLN A 301 -43.69 18.39 3.78
CA GLN A 301 -44.32 17.12 3.47
C GLN A 301 -45.34 17.26 2.33
N ALA A 302 -46.13 18.34 2.33
CA ALA A 302 -46.99 18.68 1.20
C ALA A 302 -46.19 18.96 -0.08
N ARG A 303 -45.04 19.64 0.02
CA ARG A 303 -44.19 19.94 -1.14
C ARG A 303 -43.47 18.71 -1.69
N VAL A 304 -42.98 17.83 -0.82
CA VAL A 304 -42.40 16.53 -1.21
C VAL A 304 -43.45 15.70 -1.93
N PHE A 305 -44.66 15.59 -1.38
CA PHE A 305 -45.77 14.88 -2.03
C PHE A 305 -46.09 15.46 -3.41
N GLU A 306 -46.20 16.78 -3.53
CA GLU A 306 -46.46 17.46 -4.81
C GLU A 306 -45.35 17.19 -5.85
N LEU A 307 -44.08 17.29 -5.45
CA LEU A 307 -42.93 17.08 -6.32
C LEU A 307 -42.80 15.61 -6.75
N THR A 308 -43.06 14.67 -5.84
CA THR A 308 -43.04 13.23 -6.15
C THR A 308 -44.16 12.87 -7.12
N ASP A 309 -45.40 13.32 -6.88
CA ASP A 309 -46.53 13.08 -7.80
C ASP A 309 -46.28 13.71 -9.18
N ALA A 310 -45.67 14.91 -9.22
CA ALA A 310 -45.27 15.55 -10.46
C ALA A 310 -44.16 14.77 -11.20
N ASN A 311 -43.18 14.22 -10.49
CA ASN A 311 -42.11 13.40 -11.08
C ASN A 311 -42.62 12.05 -11.60
N ASP A 312 -43.54 11.40 -10.90
CA ASP A 312 -44.19 10.17 -11.36
C ASP A 312 -44.96 10.42 -12.66
N ALA A 313 -45.72 11.52 -12.73
CA ALA A 313 -46.43 11.91 -13.94
C ALA A 313 -45.47 12.30 -15.10
N LEU A 314 -44.34 12.94 -14.82
CA LEU A 314 -43.32 13.26 -15.83
C LEU A 314 -42.62 11.99 -16.34
N GLY A 315 -42.28 11.05 -15.46
CA GLY A 315 -41.68 9.77 -15.80
C GLY A 315 -42.58 8.94 -16.71
N GLN A 316 -43.87 8.84 -16.39
CA GLN A 316 -44.83 8.15 -17.24
C GLN A 316 -44.95 8.80 -18.64
N ARG A 317 -44.97 10.14 -18.71
CA ARG A 317 -45.04 10.85 -19.98
C ARG A 317 -43.78 10.67 -20.82
N LEU A 318 -42.60 10.66 -20.20
CA LEU A 318 -41.32 10.41 -20.87
C LEU A 318 -41.22 8.99 -21.43
N GLU A 319 -41.80 7.99 -20.75
CA GLU A 319 -41.75 6.59 -21.16
C GLU A 319 -42.82 6.22 -22.20
N GLU A 320 -44.05 6.72 -22.04
CA GLU A 320 -45.22 6.24 -22.79
C GLU A 320 -45.72 7.21 -23.88
N GLU A 321 -45.51 8.52 -23.71
CA GLU A 321 -46.18 9.54 -24.53
C GLU A 321 -45.21 10.36 -25.41
N LEU A 322 -43.99 10.61 -24.92
CA LEU A 322 -43.04 11.52 -25.54
C LEU A 322 -41.96 10.76 -26.34
N GLU A 323 -41.65 11.26 -27.53
CA GLU A 323 -40.57 10.70 -28.35
C GLU A 323 -39.22 11.23 -27.83
N ALA A 324 -38.24 10.33 -27.70
CA ALA A 324 -36.91 10.67 -27.20
C ALA A 324 -36.26 11.80 -28.01
N GLU A 325 -35.56 12.71 -27.33
CA GLU A 325 -34.93 13.92 -27.91
C GLU A 325 -35.90 14.95 -28.53
N SER A 326 -37.22 14.80 -28.35
CA SER A 326 -38.17 15.86 -28.72
C SER A 326 -38.04 17.09 -27.80
N PRO A 327 -38.41 18.30 -28.27
CA PRO A 327 -38.43 19.49 -27.42
C PRO A 327 -39.29 19.31 -26.16
N GLU A 328 -40.43 18.62 -26.27
CA GLU A 328 -41.29 18.32 -25.12
C GLU A 328 -40.66 17.30 -24.14
N ALA A 329 -39.87 16.33 -24.63
CA ALA A 329 -39.12 15.38 -23.79
C ALA A 329 -37.99 16.08 -23.04
N LEU A 330 -37.21 16.94 -23.71
CA LEU A 330 -36.14 17.71 -23.08
C LEU A 330 -36.67 18.68 -22.01
N GLU A 331 -37.83 19.30 -22.25
CA GLU A 331 -38.49 20.14 -21.24
C GLU A 331 -38.99 19.32 -20.05
N ALA A 332 -39.54 18.12 -20.28
CA ALA A 332 -39.99 17.22 -19.23
C ALA A 332 -38.81 16.67 -18.39
N GLU A 333 -37.69 16.31 -19.02
CA GLU A 333 -36.44 15.92 -18.34
C GLU A 333 -35.88 17.06 -17.50
N ALA A 334 -35.82 18.29 -18.04
CA ALA A 334 -35.33 19.46 -17.30
C ALA A 334 -36.21 19.79 -16.08
N LEU A 335 -37.54 19.59 -16.18
CA LEU A 335 -38.46 19.75 -15.06
C LEU A 335 -38.30 18.64 -14.02
N TYR A 336 -38.09 17.39 -14.46
CA TYR A 336 -37.82 16.25 -13.59
C TYR A 336 -36.53 16.47 -12.78
N GLU A 337 -35.44 16.88 -13.44
CA GLU A 337 -34.18 17.23 -12.77
C GLU A 337 -34.34 18.40 -11.79
N ALA A 338 -35.13 19.42 -12.15
CA ALA A 338 -35.38 20.56 -11.26
C ALA A 338 -36.16 20.15 -10.00
N ASN A 339 -37.15 19.26 -10.14
CA ASN A 339 -37.93 18.72 -9.04
C ASN A 339 -37.08 17.82 -8.13
N GLU A 340 -36.25 16.94 -8.71
CA GLU A 340 -35.27 16.12 -7.96
C GLU A 340 -34.29 17.00 -7.17
N ALA A 341 -33.78 18.07 -7.79
CA ALA A 341 -32.89 19.02 -7.11
C ALA A 341 -33.59 19.77 -5.96
N GLU A 342 -34.91 19.98 -6.03
CA GLU A 342 -35.69 20.56 -4.93
C GLU A 342 -35.93 19.55 -3.81
N LEU A 343 -36.26 18.29 -4.15
CA LEU A 343 -36.37 17.19 -3.19
C LEU A 343 -35.05 16.95 -2.44
N GLU A 344 -33.92 16.96 -3.13
CA GLU A 344 -32.59 16.83 -2.53
C GLU A 344 -32.29 18.00 -1.58
N LYS A 345 -32.67 19.24 -1.93
CA LYS A 345 -32.52 20.40 -1.04
C LYS A 345 -33.37 20.25 0.22
N ILE A 346 -34.61 19.75 0.09
CA ILE A 346 -35.47 19.50 1.25
C ILE A 346 -34.83 18.42 2.13
N ASP A 347 -34.39 17.29 1.58
CA ASP A 347 -33.73 16.20 2.32
C ASP A 347 -32.41 16.64 2.98
N ALA A 348 -31.60 17.43 2.29
CA ALA A 348 -30.38 18.03 2.85
C ALA A 348 -30.70 18.97 4.03
N SER A 349 -31.79 19.73 3.95
CA SER A 349 -32.24 20.61 5.04
C SER A 349 -32.71 19.86 6.29
N LEU A 350 -33.01 18.55 6.16
CA LEU A 350 -33.39 17.71 7.30
C LEU A 350 -32.18 17.35 8.17
N ARG A 351 -30.97 17.31 7.59
CA ARG A 351 -29.74 16.82 8.25
C ARG A 351 -28.81 17.97 8.64
N VAL A 352 -29.37 18.98 9.30
CA VAL A 352 -28.63 20.14 9.80
C VAL A 352 -28.44 20.00 11.31
N ALA A 353 -27.19 20.14 11.78
CA ALA A 353 -26.92 20.23 13.21
C ALA A 353 -27.51 21.54 13.76
N ASP A 354 -28.18 21.45 14.90
CA ASP A 354 -28.63 22.63 15.66
C ASP A 354 -27.43 23.46 16.13
N ASP A 355 -27.67 24.73 16.45
CA ASP A 355 -26.61 25.68 16.82
C ASP A 355 -25.77 25.21 18.03
N GLU A 356 -26.38 24.53 19.00
CA GLU A 356 -25.71 24.04 20.20
C GLU A 356 -24.80 22.84 19.91
N THR A 357 -25.23 21.93 19.02
CA THR A 357 -24.39 20.82 18.55
C THR A 357 -23.31 21.32 17.60
N ARG A 358 -23.62 22.24 16.69
CA ARG A 358 -22.68 22.83 15.73
C ARG A 358 -21.51 23.55 16.42
N ALA A 359 -21.77 24.18 17.55
CA ALA A 359 -20.75 24.78 18.42
C ALA A 359 -19.79 23.76 19.08
N GLN A 360 -20.04 22.44 18.93
CA GLN A 360 -19.16 21.35 19.37
C GLN A 360 -18.53 20.59 18.20
N LEU A 361 -18.94 20.91 16.97
CA LEU A 361 -18.49 20.28 15.75
C LEU A 361 -17.41 21.11 15.06
N GLY A 362 -16.59 20.45 14.25
CA GLY A 362 -15.67 21.08 13.35
C GLY A 362 -15.63 20.40 11.99
N THR A 363 -14.87 20.99 11.09
CA THR A 363 -14.63 20.46 9.74
C THR A 363 -13.20 20.77 9.31
N PHE A 364 -12.83 20.36 8.11
CA PHE A 364 -11.52 20.64 7.51
C PHE A 364 -11.66 21.67 6.39
N LEU A 365 -10.67 22.55 6.29
CA LEU A 365 -10.51 23.46 5.17
C LEU A 365 -9.22 23.08 4.43
N TYR A 366 -9.30 22.88 3.12
CA TYR A 366 -8.16 22.44 2.31
C TYR A 366 -8.13 23.17 0.96
N ILE A 367 -7.01 23.06 0.24
CA ILE A 367 -6.79 23.75 -1.03
C ILE A 367 -7.13 22.79 -2.16
N SER A 368 -8.04 23.11 -3.08
CA SER A 368 -8.27 22.25 -4.25
C SER A 368 -7.16 22.37 -5.31
N PRO A 369 -7.08 21.43 -6.27
CA PRO A 369 -6.06 21.47 -7.33
C PRO A 369 -6.05 22.75 -8.19
N ASP A 370 -7.16 23.46 -8.25
CA ASP A 370 -7.35 24.77 -8.89
C ASP A 370 -6.80 25.94 -8.06
N GLY A 371 -6.44 25.72 -6.79
CA GLY A 371 -5.96 26.75 -5.86
C GLY A 371 -7.07 27.44 -5.05
N GLU A 372 -8.31 26.95 -5.14
CA GLU A 372 -9.44 27.46 -4.35
C GLU A 372 -9.56 26.77 -2.99
N LEU A 373 -10.32 27.37 -2.07
CA LEU A 373 -10.59 26.78 -0.75
C LEU A 373 -11.81 25.87 -0.82
N ARG A 374 -11.69 24.67 -0.26
CA ARG A 374 -12.81 23.74 -0.10
C ARG A 374 -13.01 23.35 1.35
N THR A 375 -14.27 23.37 1.77
CA THR A 375 -14.70 22.86 3.07
C THR A 375 -15.05 21.39 2.92
N HIS A 376 -14.59 20.57 3.85
CA HIS A 376 -14.90 19.15 3.86
C HIS A 376 -16.39 18.93 4.17
N ALA A 377 -17.04 18.07 3.39
CA ALA A 377 -18.50 17.87 3.44
C ALA A 377 -18.99 17.24 4.76
N ARG A 378 -18.12 16.48 5.44
CA ARG A 378 -18.43 15.83 6.73
C ARG A 378 -18.06 16.72 7.91
N MET A 379 -18.77 16.51 9.02
CA MET A 379 -18.55 17.20 10.29
C MET A 379 -17.97 16.23 11.32
N PHE A 380 -17.12 16.75 12.21
CA PHE A 380 -16.34 15.96 13.17
C PHE A 380 -16.40 16.57 14.56
N SER A 381 -16.10 15.77 15.57
CA SER A 381 -16.01 16.20 16.97
C SER A 381 -14.76 15.61 17.62
N GLU A 382 -14.10 16.39 18.50
CA GLU A 382 -12.95 15.90 19.27
C GLU A 382 -13.35 14.83 20.30
N ARG A 383 -14.61 14.89 20.76
CA ARG A 383 -15.19 13.93 21.70
C ARG A 383 -16.48 13.37 21.12
N PRO A 384 -16.80 12.09 21.38
CA PRO A 384 -18.03 11.51 20.89
C PRO A 384 -19.24 12.28 21.45
N ILE A 385 -19.93 13.00 20.57
CA ILE A 385 -21.20 13.64 20.88
C ILE A 385 -22.25 12.53 20.95
N LYS A 386 -22.82 12.32 22.14
CA LYS A 386 -24.01 11.48 22.28
C LYS A 386 -25.15 12.21 21.59
N THR A 387 -25.48 11.80 20.38
CA THR A 387 -26.80 12.11 19.84
C THR A 387 -27.80 11.54 20.83
N VAL A 388 -28.51 12.43 21.54
CA VAL A 388 -29.75 12.02 22.18
C VAL A 388 -30.59 11.56 21.00
N SER A 389 -30.72 10.24 20.86
CA SER A 389 -31.88 9.69 20.21
C SER A 389 -33.05 10.24 21.02
N VAL A 390 -33.54 11.41 20.62
CA VAL A 390 -34.93 11.76 20.85
C VAL A 390 -35.63 10.55 20.26
N GLY A 391 -36.28 9.78 21.13
CA GLY A 391 -37.16 8.70 20.76
C GLY A 391 -38.33 9.28 19.97
N GLY A 392 -38.05 9.77 18.78
CA GLY A 392 -38.97 9.75 17.67
C GLY A 392 -39.02 8.29 17.26
N GLN A 393 -40.02 7.60 17.79
CA GLN A 393 -40.64 6.50 17.08
C GLN A 393 -40.74 6.96 15.62
N PRO A 394 -40.12 6.27 14.65
CA PRO A 394 -40.35 6.65 13.28
C PRO A 394 -41.83 6.38 13.05
N ASP A 395 -42.61 7.45 12.88
CA ASP A 395 -43.85 7.34 12.15
C ASP A 395 -43.47 6.70 10.82
N ALA A 396 -43.98 5.49 10.67
CA ALA A 396 -43.92 4.76 9.44
C ALA A 396 -44.84 5.50 8.48
N ASP A 397 -44.29 6.42 7.69
CA ASP A 397 -44.80 6.86 6.39
C ASP A 397 -43.83 7.89 5.81
N ASP A 398 -42.84 7.37 5.08
CA ASP A 398 -42.41 7.83 3.75
C ASP A 398 -41.02 7.25 3.47
N LYS A 399 -40.98 6.26 2.57
CA LYS A 399 -39.76 5.81 1.90
C LYS A 399 -40.10 5.63 0.42
N PRO A 400 -39.18 6.02 -0.48
CA PRO A 400 -39.35 5.80 -1.91
C PRO A 400 -39.58 4.32 -2.18
N ASP A 401 -40.50 4.06 -3.11
CA ASP A 401 -40.98 2.72 -3.43
C ASP A 401 -39.86 1.91 -4.08
N THR A 402 -39.21 1.07 -3.27
CA THR A 402 -38.57 -0.14 -3.77
C THR A 402 -39.45 -1.30 -3.36
N SER A 403 -40.09 -1.89 -4.38
CA SER A 403 -40.86 -3.11 -4.26
C SER A 403 -40.01 -4.22 -3.60
N GLY A 404 -40.51 -4.78 -2.49
CA GLY A 404 -40.01 -6.03 -1.88
C GLY A 404 -38.66 -6.06 -1.13
N LYS A 405 -37.88 -4.98 -1.02
CA LYS A 405 -36.49 -5.06 -0.51
C LYS A 405 -36.31 -4.80 1.01
N LEU A 406 -35.37 -5.51 1.63
CA LEU A 406 -34.95 -5.32 3.03
C LEU A 406 -34.20 -3.98 3.20
N SER A 407 -34.30 -3.32 4.36
CA SER A 407 -33.51 -2.12 4.63
C SER A 407 -32.00 -2.41 4.66
N VAL A 408 -31.16 -1.47 4.19
CA VAL A 408 -29.70 -1.62 4.14
C VAL A 408 -29.11 -2.01 5.49
N ALA A 409 -29.53 -1.36 6.59
CA ALA A 409 -29.06 -1.69 7.94
C ALA A 409 -29.43 -3.13 8.35
N LEU A 410 -30.65 -3.58 8.07
CA LEU A 410 -31.07 -4.95 8.35
C LEU A 410 -30.31 -5.97 7.48
N MET A 411 -30.04 -5.64 6.21
CA MET A 411 -29.21 -6.47 5.35
C MET A 411 -27.81 -6.61 5.95
N ASP A 412 -27.14 -5.52 6.30
CA ASP A 412 -25.77 -5.58 6.82
C ASP A 412 -25.65 -6.36 8.15
N GLU A 413 -26.67 -6.29 9.01
CA GLU A 413 -26.75 -7.11 10.24
C GLU A 413 -26.93 -8.60 9.93
N LEU A 414 -27.87 -8.96 9.04
CA LEU A 414 -28.08 -10.35 8.62
C LEU A 414 -26.84 -10.91 7.89
N ALA A 415 -26.16 -10.08 7.09
CA ALA A 415 -24.89 -10.43 6.44
C ALA A 415 -23.84 -10.80 7.48
N THR A 416 -23.72 -9.97 8.51
CA THR A 416 -22.79 -10.18 9.62
C THR A 416 -23.09 -11.49 10.33
N GLN A 417 -24.35 -11.71 10.71
CA GLN A 417 -24.77 -12.91 11.45
C GLN A 417 -24.58 -14.18 10.63
N ARG A 418 -25.00 -14.17 9.35
CA ARG A 418 -24.79 -15.30 8.42
C ARG A 418 -23.31 -15.61 8.23
N THR A 419 -22.48 -14.60 8.03
CA THR A 419 -21.03 -14.79 7.89
C THR A 419 -20.40 -15.33 9.17
N GLN A 420 -20.83 -14.89 10.36
CA GLN A 420 -20.31 -15.46 11.60
C GLN A 420 -20.66 -16.94 11.77
N ILE A 421 -21.86 -17.37 11.34
CA ILE A 421 -22.21 -18.79 11.33
C ILE A 421 -21.27 -19.56 10.41
N LEU A 422 -21.03 -19.08 9.19
CA LEU A 422 -20.08 -19.71 8.27
C LEU A 422 -18.66 -19.76 8.85
N ALA A 423 -18.18 -18.65 9.40
CA ALA A 423 -16.87 -18.53 10.02
C ALA A 423 -16.71 -19.52 11.19
N ALA A 424 -17.73 -19.71 12.03
CA ALA A 424 -17.68 -20.67 13.13
C ALA A 424 -17.48 -22.12 12.65
N HIS A 425 -18.10 -22.50 11.53
CA HIS A 425 -17.93 -23.84 10.94
C HIS A 425 -16.57 -23.99 10.27
N VAL A 426 -16.11 -23.00 9.50
CA VAL A 426 -14.76 -23.02 8.89
C VAL A 426 -13.68 -23.09 9.97
N ALA A 427 -13.82 -22.35 11.06
CA ALA A 427 -12.88 -22.41 12.18
C ALA A 427 -12.93 -23.74 12.96
N SER A 428 -14.02 -24.51 12.83
CA SER A 428 -14.15 -25.84 13.43
C SER A 428 -13.56 -26.95 12.55
N ASP A 429 -13.20 -26.66 11.30
CA ASP A 429 -12.66 -27.62 10.34
C ASP A 429 -11.30 -27.17 9.78
N PRO A 430 -10.19 -27.54 10.45
CA PRO A 430 -8.84 -27.21 10.00
C PRO A 430 -8.47 -27.73 8.62
N ALA A 431 -9.04 -28.86 8.18
CA ALA A 431 -8.73 -29.44 6.88
C ALA A 431 -9.38 -28.60 5.77
N LEU A 432 -10.68 -28.31 5.91
CA LEU A 432 -11.39 -27.42 5.00
C LEU A 432 -10.73 -26.03 4.94
N ALA A 433 -10.34 -25.47 6.08
CA ALA A 433 -9.70 -24.17 6.12
C ALA A 433 -8.33 -24.16 5.43
N LEU A 434 -7.54 -25.22 5.58
CA LEU A 434 -6.27 -25.39 4.86
C LEU A 434 -6.50 -25.45 3.35
N ASP A 435 -7.41 -26.30 2.89
CA ASP A 435 -7.74 -26.45 1.47
C ASP A 435 -8.23 -25.13 0.87
N LEU A 436 -9.15 -24.45 1.56
CA LEU A 436 -9.67 -23.14 1.16
C LEU A 436 -8.55 -22.09 1.06
N SER A 437 -7.62 -22.09 2.02
CA SER A 437 -6.50 -21.12 2.02
C SER A 437 -5.55 -21.36 0.86
N ILE A 438 -5.20 -22.62 0.60
CA ILE A 438 -4.34 -23.00 -0.52
C ILE A 438 -5.03 -22.65 -1.84
N PHE A 439 -6.31 -23.00 -1.99
CA PHE A 439 -7.10 -22.68 -3.17
C PHE A 439 -7.10 -21.18 -3.45
N LEU A 440 -7.45 -20.34 -2.46
CA LEU A 440 -7.52 -18.89 -2.65
C LEU A 440 -6.16 -18.26 -2.97
N MET A 441 -5.06 -18.74 -2.36
CA MET A 441 -3.71 -18.27 -2.72
C MET A 441 -3.33 -18.66 -4.14
N ALA A 442 -3.63 -19.90 -4.56
CA ALA A 442 -3.37 -20.37 -5.91
C ALA A 442 -4.21 -19.62 -6.95
N ASP A 443 -5.51 -19.43 -6.66
CA ASP A 443 -6.45 -18.73 -7.53
C ASP A 443 -6.02 -17.28 -7.78
N GLN A 444 -5.62 -16.54 -6.72
CA GLN A 444 -5.09 -15.18 -6.86
C GLN A 444 -3.84 -15.10 -7.74
N ILE A 445 -2.96 -16.10 -7.69
CA ILE A 445 -1.77 -16.16 -8.56
C ILE A 445 -2.20 -16.44 -10.00
N VAL A 446 -3.13 -17.38 -10.19
CA VAL A 446 -3.64 -17.80 -11.51
C VAL A 446 -4.34 -16.66 -12.23
N TYR A 447 -5.14 -15.89 -11.51
CA TYR A 447 -5.96 -14.80 -12.06
C TYR A 447 -5.39 -13.42 -11.75
N SER A 448 -4.08 -13.32 -11.47
CA SER A 448 -3.41 -12.05 -11.12
C SER A 448 -3.56 -10.93 -12.15
N SER A 449 -3.86 -11.26 -13.42
CA SER A 449 -4.13 -10.32 -14.50
C SER A 449 -5.61 -10.04 -14.76
N ALA A 450 -6.52 -10.70 -14.05
CA ALA A 450 -7.95 -10.49 -14.13
C ALA A 450 -8.49 -9.73 -12.90
N TYR A 451 -9.41 -8.80 -13.13
CA TYR A 451 -10.10 -8.07 -12.07
C TYR A 451 -11.23 -8.94 -11.49
N ILE A 452 -10.87 -9.98 -10.72
CA ILE A 452 -11.83 -10.84 -10.04
C ILE A 452 -12.17 -10.26 -8.66
N GLN A 453 -13.46 -10.12 -8.38
CA GLN A 453 -13.94 -9.72 -7.05
C GLN A 453 -13.96 -10.94 -6.12
N TYR A 454 -13.07 -10.95 -5.14
CA TYR A 454 -13.01 -12.00 -4.12
C TYR A 454 -13.93 -11.66 -2.93
N GLY A 455 -14.79 -12.60 -2.52
CA GLY A 455 -15.55 -12.49 -1.26
C GLY A 455 -14.76 -12.89 -0.01
N ILE A 456 -13.63 -13.57 -0.19
CA ILE A 456 -12.70 -13.99 0.85
C ILE A 456 -11.31 -13.52 0.43
N SER A 457 -10.62 -12.76 1.28
CA SER A 457 -9.26 -12.29 0.97
C SER A 457 -8.25 -13.10 1.80
N VAL A 458 -7.22 -13.69 1.19
CA VAL A 458 -6.08 -14.26 1.96
C VAL A 458 -5.15 -13.12 2.38
N THR A 459 -5.67 -12.25 3.24
CA THR A 459 -4.88 -11.35 4.06
C THR A 459 -5.40 -11.50 5.48
N ALA A 460 -4.53 -11.77 6.46
CA ALA A 460 -4.93 -11.90 7.86
C ALA A 460 -5.20 -10.52 8.50
N ARG A 461 -5.98 -9.67 7.82
CA ARG A 461 -6.65 -8.53 8.43
C ARG A 461 -8.05 -9.01 8.84
N PRO A 462 -8.55 -8.68 10.04
CA PRO A 462 -9.94 -8.93 10.36
C PRO A 462 -10.82 -8.29 9.26
N ALA A 463 -11.75 -9.04 8.68
CA ALA A 463 -12.65 -8.49 7.66
C ALA A 463 -13.37 -7.24 8.19
N ASP A 464 -13.47 -6.19 7.37
CA ASP A 464 -14.22 -4.98 7.72
C ASP A 464 -15.71 -5.33 7.78
N MET A 465 -16.28 -5.19 8.98
CA MET A 465 -17.71 -5.41 9.17
C MET A 465 -18.48 -4.23 8.57
N PRO A 466 -19.53 -4.45 7.76
CA PRO A 466 -20.25 -3.38 7.06
C PRO A 466 -20.82 -2.30 7.99
N ILE A 467 -21.07 -2.64 9.27
CA ILE A 467 -21.56 -1.72 10.30
C ILE A 467 -20.49 -1.55 11.38
N PRO A 468 -19.79 -0.39 11.44
CA PRO A 468 -18.69 -0.17 12.38
C PRO A 468 -19.07 -0.36 13.86
N LYS A 469 -20.33 -0.07 14.22
CA LYS A 469 -20.87 -0.14 15.59
C LYS A 469 -21.60 -1.44 15.93
N PHE A 470 -21.94 -2.27 14.95
CA PHE A 470 -22.59 -3.55 15.23
C PHE A 470 -21.51 -4.56 15.62
N ARG A 471 -21.76 -5.22 16.75
CA ARG A 471 -21.03 -6.39 17.18
C ARG A 471 -22.09 -7.43 17.47
N ASP A 472 -21.97 -8.61 16.86
CA ASP A 472 -22.86 -9.74 17.14
C ASP A 472 -22.50 -10.37 18.51
N GLU A 473 -22.24 -9.54 19.52
CA GLU A 473 -21.80 -9.95 20.85
C GLU A 473 -22.91 -10.77 21.53
N GLY A 474 -22.57 -11.98 21.95
CA GLY A 474 -23.49 -12.87 22.68
C GLY A 474 -24.32 -13.80 21.80
N SER A 475 -24.17 -13.75 20.48
CA SER A 475 -24.74 -14.79 19.59
C SER A 475 -24.05 -16.14 19.79
N THR A 476 -24.74 -17.23 19.45
CA THR A 476 -24.15 -18.58 19.52
C THR A 476 -22.88 -18.68 18.66
N ALA A 477 -22.88 -18.03 17.49
CA ALA A 477 -21.75 -18.02 16.55
C ALA A 477 -20.55 -17.22 17.09
N SER A 478 -20.79 -16.03 17.65
CA SER A 478 -19.73 -15.22 18.25
C SER A 478 -19.10 -15.90 19.47
N ASN A 479 -19.91 -16.55 20.31
CA ASN A 479 -19.41 -17.31 21.45
C ASN A 479 -18.55 -18.49 21.00
N ALA A 480 -18.98 -19.24 19.98
CA ALA A 480 -18.19 -20.34 19.43
C ALA A 480 -16.83 -19.87 18.84
N LEU A 481 -16.83 -18.75 18.13
CA LEU A 481 -15.59 -18.13 17.61
C LEU A 481 -14.66 -17.65 18.72
N GLU A 482 -15.22 -17.14 19.82
CA GLU A 482 -14.44 -16.70 20.99
C GLU A 482 -13.86 -17.88 21.77
N ASP A 483 -14.62 -18.97 21.93
CA ASP A 483 -14.14 -20.22 22.53
C ASP A 483 -12.99 -20.81 21.71
N GLN A 484 -13.12 -20.83 20.37
CA GLN A 484 -12.03 -21.25 19.47
C GLN A 484 -10.80 -20.34 19.60
N ARG A 485 -10.98 -19.02 19.69
CA ARG A 485 -9.89 -18.07 19.91
C ARG A 485 -9.13 -18.35 21.20
N GLN A 486 -9.86 -18.66 22.28
CA GLN A 486 -9.27 -18.99 23.58
C GLN A 486 -8.53 -20.33 23.57
N GLY A 487 -8.93 -21.25 22.69
CA GLY A 487 -8.27 -22.55 22.49
C GLY A 487 -6.96 -22.51 21.70
N LEU A 488 -6.57 -21.36 21.13
CA LEU A 488 -5.35 -21.24 20.31
C LEU A 488 -4.07 -21.29 21.16
N ASP A 489 -3.10 -22.11 20.75
CA ASP A 489 -1.76 -22.10 21.34
C ASP A 489 -1.01 -20.82 20.96
N THR A 490 -0.82 -19.93 21.94
CA THR A 490 -0.14 -18.64 21.78
C THR A 490 1.29 -18.63 22.36
N SER A 491 1.84 -19.80 22.74
CA SER A 491 3.16 -19.91 23.37
C SER A 491 4.30 -19.33 22.53
N TRP A 492 4.15 -19.31 21.21
CA TRP A 492 5.09 -18.74 20.25
C TRP A 492 5.07 -17.19 20.19
N ALA A 493 4.02 -16.53 20.69
CA ALA A 493 3.85 -15.09 20.50
C ALA A 493 4.80 -14.23 21.36
N GLY A 494 5.31 -14.78 22.47
CA GLY A 494 6.11 -14.05 23.46
C GLY A 494 7.59 -13.83 23.10
N TYR A 495 8.09 -14.41 22.01
CA TYR A 495 9.50 -14.28 21.62
C TYR A 495 9.80 -12.88 21.04
N PRO A 496 10.98 -12.29 21.32
CA PRO A 496 11.25 -10.89 21.00
C PRO A 496 11.48 -10.65 19.50
N THR A 497 12.08 -11.60 18.78
CA THR A 497 12.33 -11.45 17.34
C THR A 497 11.32 -12.21 16.48
N MET A 498 11.14 -11.75 15.24
CA MET A 498 10.27 -12.44 14.26
C MET A 498 10.76 -13.86 13.96
N THR A 499 12.08 -14.04 13.87
CA THR A 499 12.71 -15.35 13.62
C THR A 499 12.38 -16.34 14.74
N GLU A 500 12.57 -15.95 16.00
CA GLU A 500 12.27 -16.82 17.14
C GLU A 500 10.78 -17.13 17.25
N ARG A 501 9.89 -16.15 17.00
CA ARG A 501 8.45 -16.40 16.93
C ARG A 501 8.09 -17.41 15.84
N PHE A 502 8.72 -17.31 14.66
CA PHE A 502 8.48 -18.23 13.55
C PHE A 502 9.01 -19.63 13.84
N GLU A 503 10.21 -19.76 14.42
CA GLU A 503 10.77 -21.05 14.83
C GLU A 503 9.91 -21.71 15.92
N ALA A 504 9.48 -20.94 16.92
CA ALA A 504 8.56 -21.42 17.96
C ALA A 504 7.20 -21.83 17.39
N PHE A 505 6.65 -21.08 16.43
CA PHE A 505 5.41 -21.44 15.75
C PHE A 505 5.56 -22.74 14.94
N ARG A 506 6.70 -22.94 14.25
CA ARG A 506 7.00 -24.19 13.55
C ARG A 506 7.18 -25.38 14.49
N ALA A 507 7.53 -25.14 15.75
CA ALA A 507 7.68 -26.19 16.75
C ALA A 507 6.35 -26.66 17.36
N LEU A 508 5.24 -25.96 17.10
CA LEU A 508 3.90 -26.44 17.48
C LEU A 508 3.60 -27.81 16.86
N ASP A 509 2.61 -28.54 17.37
CA ASP A 509 2.12 -29.72 16.68
C ASP A 509 1.24 -29.34 15.47
N GLU A 510 0.91 -30.35 14.66
CA GLU A 510 0.09 -30.16 13.46
C GLU A 510 -1.34 -29.72 13.79
N SER A 511 -1.91 -30.18 14.90
CA SER A 511 -3.27 -29.82 15.33
C SER A 511 -3.35 -28.34 15.75
N ALA A 512 -2.34 -27.85 16.47
CA ALA A 512 -2.24 -26.46 16.92
C ALA A 512 -2.02 -25.52 15.73
N ARG A 513 -1.15 -25.87 14.77
CA ARG A 513 -1.03 -25.11 13.51
C ARG A 513 -2.32 -25.16 12.69
N GLY A 514 -2.98 -26.31 12.64
CA GLY A 514 -4.29 -26.50 12.03
C GLY A 514 -5.35 -25.56 12.60
N SER A 515 -5.39 -25.43 13.93
CA SER A 515 -6.30 -24.52 14.62
C SER A 515 -6.03 -23.04 14.28
N TRP A 516 -4.76 -22.67 14.12
CA TRP A 516 -4.37 -21.33 13.68
C TRP A 516 -4.79 -21.01 12.25
N ILE A 517 -4.61 -21.93 11.30
CA ILE A 517 -5.08 -21.70 9.93
C ILE A 517 -6.61 -21.67 9.87
N ALA A 518 -7.29 -22.56 10.60
CA ALA A 518 -8.75 -22.55 10.72
C ALA A 518 -9.28 -21.20 11.20
N TYR A 519 -8.72 -20.70 12.30
CA TYR A 519 -9.11 -19.42 12.87
C TYR A 519 -8.76 -18.24 11.95
N ALA A 520 -7.56 -18.23 11.36
CA ALA A 520 -7.13 -17.15 10.46
C ALA A 520 -8.02 -17.07 9.22
N THR A 521 -8.36 -18.21 8.62
CA THR A 521 -9.21 -18.30 7.42
C THR A 521 -10.65 -17.92 7.73
N ALA A 522 -11.19 -18.32 8.89
CA ALA A 522 -12.50 -17.88 9.33
C ALA A 522 -12.59 -16.36 9.53
N LYS A 523 -11.53 -15.72 10.04
CA LYS A 523 -11.46 -14.25 10.21
C LYS A 523 -11.34 -13.47 8.90
N ALA A 524 -10.98 -14.14 7.81
CA ALA A 524 -10.82 -13.57 6.48
C ALA A 524 -12.11 -13.57 5.63
N ILE A 525 -13.19 -14.19 6.12
CA ILE A 525 -14.48 -14.26 5.41
C ILE A 525 -15.22 -12.91 5.55
N SER A 526 -15.55 -12.29 4.42
CA SER A 526 -16.27 -11.02 4.40
C SER A 526 -17.76 -11.20 4.66
N ALA A 527 -18.41 -10.16 5.18
CA ALA A 527 -19.87 -10.14 5.30
C ALA A 527 -20.52 -10.04 3.92
N THR A 528 -21.28 -11.05 3.51
CA THR A 528 -21.98 -11.06 2.22
C THR A 528 -23.41 -11.59 2.37
N LEU A 529 -24.32 -11.06 1.55
CA LEU A 529 -25.70 -11.51 1.47
C LEU A 529 -26.10 -11.72 0.02
N ASN A 530 -26.93 -12.74 -0.19
CA ASN A 530 -27.66 -12.92 -1.44
C ASN A 530 -28.88 -12.00 -1.49
N ALA A 531 -28.65 -10.69 -1.36
CA ALA A 531 -29.69 -9.71 -1.65
C ALA A 531 -29.91 -9.65 -3.17
N ALA A 532 -31.17 -9.45 -3.59
CA ALA A 532 -31.60 -9.47 -4.99
C ALA A 532 -30.84 -8.48 -5.91
N ASP A 533 -30.21 -7.47 -5.33
CA ASP A 533 -29.53 -6.38 -6.06
C ASP A 533 -28.10 -6.73 -6.51
N GLY A 534 -27.65 -7.97 -6.29
CA GLY A 534 -26.45 -8.54 -6.93
C GLY A 534 -25.10 -8.01 -6.44
N TYR A 535 -25.01 -6.79 -5.92
CA TYR A 535 -23.75 -6.10 -5.56
C TYR A 535 -22.96 -6.76 -4.42
N ARG A 536 -23.56 -7.68 -3.66
CA ARG A 536 -22.93 -8.43 -2.56
C ARG A 536 -23.30 -9.92 -2.53
N ALA A 537 -23.93 -10.42 -3.59
CA ALA A 537 -24.27 -11.84 -3.70
C ALA A 537 -22.98 -12.65 -3.90
N ASN A 538 -22.81 -13.68 -3.09
CA ASN A 538 -21.63 -14.55 -3.18
C ASN A 538 -22.08 -16.01 -3.13
N GLY A 539 -22.26 -16.61 -4.31
CA GLY A 539 -22.67 -18.01 -4.42
C GLY A 539 -21.64 -19.00 -3.86
N PHE A 540 -20.37 -18.59 -3.76
CA PHE A 540 -19.33 -19.42 -3.16
C PHE A 540 -19.53 -19.58 -1.64
N HIS A 541 -20.03 -18.56 -0.92
CA HIS A 541 -20.39 -18.70 0.51
C HIS A 541 -21.54 -19.69 0.72
N ASP A 542 -22.51 -19.73 -0.20
CA ASP A 542 -23.56 -20.76 -0.20
C ASP A 542 -23.05 -22.16 -0.49
N HIS A 543 -22.06 -22.27 -1.39
CA HIS A 543 -21.38 -23.53 -1.62
C HIS A 543 -20.67 -24.02 -0.36
N LEU A 544 -19.90 -23.15 0.31
CA LEU A 544 -19.22 -23.48 1.57
C LEU A 544 -20.21 -23.84 2.69
N GLY A 545 -21.32 -23.09 2.81
CA GLY A 545 -22.36 -23.39 3.79
C GLY A 545 -23.03 -24.75 3.58
N ARG A 546 -23.23 -25.16 2.32
CA ARG A 546 -23.71 -26.52 1.99
C ARG A 546 -22.65 -27.57 2.24
N LEU A 547 -21.40 -27.31 1.88
CA LEU A 547 -20.27 -28.23 2.11
C LEU A 547 -20.10 -28.52 3.61
N CYS A 548 -20.27 -27.50 4.45
CA CYS A 548 -20.24 -27.62 5.91
C CYS A 548 -21.55 -28.19 6.52
N ASN A 549 -22.57 -28.49 5.72
CA ASN A 549 -23.90 -28.91 6.18
C ASN A 549 -24.50 -27.97 7.25
N ILE A 550 -24.39 -26.66 7.06
CA ILE A 550 -24.79 -25.67 8.07
C ILE A 550 -26.31 -25.63 8.24
N GLU A 551 -26.78 -26.01 9.43
CA GLU A 551 -28.14 -25.77 9.87
C GLU A 551 -28.26 -24.42 10.58
N VAL A 552 -28.44 -23.34 9.80
CA VAL A 552 -28.55 -21.95 10.31
C VAL A 552 -29.56 -21.81 11.44
N ALA A 553 -30.63 -22.59 11.34
CA ALA A 553 -31.65 -22.81 12.34
C ALA A 553 -31.13 -23.04 13.78
N GLN A 554 -30.02 -23.77 13.94
CA GLN A 554 -29.44 -24.05 15.25
C GLN A 554 -28.68 -22.85 15.85
N TRP A 555 -28.27 -21.90 15.00
CA TRP A 555 -27.41 -20.77 15.35
C TRP A 555 -28.17 -19.44 15.42
N TRP A 556 -29.24 -19.30 14.64
CA TRP A 556 -30.01 -18.07 14.51
C TRP A 556 -31.49 -18.34 14.27
N ARG A 557 -32.35 -17.55 14.92
CA ARG A 557 -33.82 -17.60 14.78
C ARG A 557 -34.43 -16.22 14.57
N PRO A 558 -35.40 -16.08 13.66
CA PRO A 558 -36.11 -14.83 13.47
C PRO A 558 -37.04 -14.59 14.67
N ASN A 559 -36.99 -13.38 15.21
CA ASN A 559 -37.83 -12.90 16.31
C ASN A 559 -38.32 -11.48 16.01
N ALA A 560 -39.07 -10.89 16.94
CA ALA A 560 -39.68 -9.58 16.75
C ALA A 560 -38.63 -8.45 16.65
N GLU A 561 -37.51 -8.56 17.36
CA GLU A 561 -36.47 -7.53 17.43
C GLU A 561 -35.48 -7.63 16.27
N ASN A 562 -35.06 -8.84 15.88
CA ASN A 562 -34.01 -9.04 14.88
C ASN A 562 -34.53 -9.09 13.43
N PHE A 563 -35.80 -9.42 13.20
CA PHE A 563 -36.34 -9.57 11.84
C PHE A 563 -37.80 -9.09 11.70
N PHE A 564 -38.76 -9.73 12.37
CA PHE A 564 -40.19 -9.54 12.06
C PHE A 564 -40.71 -8.12 12.35
N GLY A 565 -40.16 -7.42 13.34
CA GLY A 565 -40.51 -6.02 13.62
C GLY A 565 -39.92 -5.03 12.60
N ARG A 566 -38.88 -5.45 11.86
CA ARG A 566 -38.05 -4.59 11.00
C ARG A 566 -38.36 -4.71 9.51
N VAL A 567 -39.25 -5.64 9.13
CA VAL A 567 -39.70 -5.83 7.73
C VAL A 567 -41.11 -5.30 7.49
N LYS A 568 -41.53 -5.18 6.22
CA LYS A 568 -42.90 -4.76 5.86
C LYS A 568 -43.92 -5.81 6.33
N LYS A 569 -45.16 -5.38 6.64
CA LYS A 569 -46.23 -6.27 7.12
C LYS A 569 -46.46 -7.44 6.16
N ASP A 570 -46.41 -7.19 4.85
CA ASP A 570 -46.60 -8.22 3.83
C ASP A 570 -45.53 -9.30 3.87
N MET A 571 -44.25 -8.96 4.11
CA MET A 571 -43.19 -9.95 4.25
C MET A 571 -43.38 -10.86 5.48
N VAL A 572 -43.96 -10.33 6.56
CA VAL A 572 -44.31 -11.15 7.74
C VAL A 572 -45.50 -12.05 7.43
N LEU A 573 -46.45 -11.59 6.63
CA LEU A 573 -47.58 -12.40 6.16
C LEU A 573 -47.14 -13.48 5.16
N ASP A 574 -46.16 -13.19 4.31
CA ASP A 574 -45.53 -14.16 3.40
C ASP A 574 -44.80 -15.25 4.21
N ALA A 575 -44.07 -14.87 5.27
CA ALA A 575 -43.47 -15.84 6.20
C ALA A 575 -44.52 -16.77 6.84
N LEU A 576 -45.68 -16.25 7.26
CA LEU A 576 -46.77 -17.08 7.77
C LEU A 576 -47.40 -17.98 6.70
N GLN A 577 -47.43 -17.52 5.44
CA GLN A 577 -47.86 -18.32 4.31
C GLN A 577 -46.90 -19.47 4.05
N ASP A 578 -45.59 -19.24 4.14
CA ASP A 578 -44.58 -20.29 3.96
C ASP A 578 -44.67 -21.33 5.09
N ILE A 579 -44.92 -20.88 6.33
CA ILE A 579 -44.96 -21.75 7.51
C ILE A 579 -46.25 -22.59 7.59
N GLY A 580 -47.41 -21.98 7.30
CA GLY A 580 -48.72 -22.60 7.56
C GLY A 580 -49.76 -22.40 6.46
N GLY A 581 -49.32 -21.99 5.27
CA GLY A 581 -50.17 -21.82 4.10
C GLY A 581 -51.14 -20.62 4.17
N PRO A 582 -52.06 -20.52 3.19
CA PRO A 582 -53.02 -19.42 3.10
C PRO A 582 -53.94 -19.28 4.32
N VAL A 583 -54.19 -20.38 5.03
CA VAL A 583 -55.01 -20.40 6.25
C VAL A 583 -54.34 -19.63 7.38
N LEU A 584 -53.04 -19.84 7.59
CA LEU A 584 -52.29 -19.14 8.64
C LEU A 584 -52.11 -17.66 8.30
N ARG A 585 -51.80 -17.33 7.04
CA ARG A 585 -51.78 -15.95 6.53
C ARG A 585 -53.13 -15.26 6.77
N GLY A 586 -54.24 -15.93 6.43
CA GLY A 586 -55.59 -15.40 6.58
C GLY A 586 -55.97 -15.08 8.03
N ARG A 587 -55.52 -15.87 9.00
CA ARG A 587 -55.78 -15.66 10.44
C ARG A 587 -55.19 -14.35 10.97
N TYR A 588 -54.07 -13.89 10.40
CA TYR A 588 -53.35 -12.71 10.88
C TYR A 588 -53.37 -11.53 9.89
N LYS A 589 -54.11 -11.64 8.79
CA LYS A 589 -54.21 -10.59 7.75
C LYS A 589 -54.59 -9.22 8.33
N ASP A 590 -55.55 -9.21 9.24
CA ASP A 590 -56.08 -7.99 9.85
C ASP A 590 -55.36 -7.58 11.15
N ALA A 591 -54.35 -8.35 11.59
CA ALA A 591 -53.59 -8.05 12.80
C ALA A 591 -52.70 -6.81 12.62
N LYS A 592 -52.43 -6.10 13.73
CA LYS A 592 -51.46 -4.99 13.74
C LYS A 592 -50.03 -5.52 13.58
N LYS A 593 -49.13 -4.74 12.98
CA LYS A 593 -47.74 -5.16 12.69
C LYS A 593 -46.99 -5.67 13.92
N ALA A 594 -47.12 -5.01 15.07
CA ALA A 594 -46.46 -5.43 16.31
C ALA A 594 -46.99 -6.77 16.85
N GLU A 595 -48.31 -6.99 16.77
CA GLU A 595 -48.97 -8.24 17.18
C GLU A 595 -48.58 -9.38 16.24
N LEU A 596 -48.54 -9.09 14.93
CA LEU A 596 -48.10 -10.02 13.90
C LEU A 596 -46.63 -10.44 14.10
N ALA A 597 -45.73 -9.49 14.36
CA ALA A 597 -44.32 -9.77 14.63
C ALA A 597 -44.11 -10.62 15.89
N ALA A 598 -44.85 -10.35 16.97
CA ALA A 598 -44.81 -11.13 18.20
C ALA A 598 -45.37 -12.55 18.01
N ALA A 599 -46.44 -12.69 17.22
CA ALA A 599 -47.03 -13.99 16.90
C ALA A 599 -46.07 -14.85 16.07
N CYS A 600 -45.43 -14.29 15.04
CA CYS A 600 -44.41 -15.00 14.26
C CYS A 600 -43.19 -15.38 15.10
N ALA A 601 -42.70 -14.47 15.96
CA ALA A 601 -41.59 -14.78 16.87
C ALA A 601 -41.93 -15.94 17.83
N THR A 602 -43.14 -15.94 18.39
CA THR A 602 -43.62 -17.04 19.25
C THR A 602 -43.66 -18.35 18.48
N LEU A 603 -44.20 -18.34 17.27
CA LEU A 603 -44.31 -19.52 16.41
C LEU A 603 -42.93 -20.08 16.02
N CYS A 604 -41.99 -19.24 15.58
CA CYS A 604 -40.63 -19.63 15.20
C CYS A 604 -39.75 -20.04 16.40
N SER A 605 -40.15 -19.71 17.62
CA SER A 605 -39.52 -20.21 18.86
C SER A 605 -40.12 -21.55 19.35
N GLY A 606 -41.07 -22.13 18.62
CA GLY A 606 -41.78 -23.36 18.99
C GLY A 606 -42.94 -23.14 19.98
N GLY A 607 -43.25 -21.89 20.31
CA GLY A 607 -44.39 -21.50 21.15
C GLY A 607 -45.71 -21.45 20.38
N GLY A 608 -46.82 -21.61 21.10
CA GLY A 608 -48.17 -21.51 20.56
C GLY A 608 -48.87 -22.85 20.27
N ILE A 609 -50.19 -22.80 20.28
CA ILE A 609 -51.05 -23.96 20.00
C ILE A 609 -51.32 -24.00 18.49
N VAL A 610 -50.50 -24.77 17.77
CA VAL A 610 -50.63 -25.04 16.34
C VAL A 610 -50.45 -26.54 16.08
N GLU A 611 -50.88 -26.99 14.89
CA GLU A 611 -50.68 -28.36 14.42
C GLU A 611 -49.19 -28.72 14.38
N ALA A 612 -48.88 -30.01 14.56
CA ALA A 612 -47.49 -30.49 14.64
C ALA A 612 -46.67 -30.13 13.38
N GLU A 613 -47.27 -30.27 12.20
CA GLU A 613 -46.64 -29.95 10.92
C GLU A 613 -46.30 -28.45 10.81
N VAL A 614 -47.20 -27.57 11.27
CA VAL A 614 -46.97 -26.11 11.27
C VAL A 614 -45.90 -25.72 12.28
N ARG A 615 -45.83 -26.41 13.43
CA ARG A 615 -44.76 -26.21 14.42
C ARG A 615 -43.39 -26.60 13.85
N GLU A 616 -43.31 -27.74 13.17
CA GLU A 616 -42.06 -28.20 12.54
C GLU A 616 -41.62 -27.26 11.42
N ALA A 617 -42.55 -26.84 10.54
CA ALA A 617 -42.28 -25.84 9.51
C ALA A 617 -41.81 -24.50 10.11
N ALA A 618 -42.40 -24.04 11.21
CA ALA A 618 -41.99 -22.82 11.89
C ALA A 618 -40.58 -22.91 12.49
N LEU A 619 -40.23 -24.07 13.06
CA LEU A 619 -38.89 -24.32 13.60
C LEU A 619 -37.84 -24.49 12.50
N ALA A 620 -38.23 -24.86 11.28
CA ALA A 620 -37.33 -24.94 10.13
C ALA A 620 -37.24 -23.60 9.35
N TRP A 621 -38.23 -22.72 9.49
CA TRP A 621 -38.34 -21.52 8.66
C TRP A 621 -37.22 -20.50 8.94
N LEU A 622 -36.69 -19.95 7.85
CA LEU A 622 -35.67 -18.91 7.82
C LEU A 622 -35.99 -17.93 6.69
N PRO A 623 -35.67 -16.64 6.83
CA PRO A 623 -35.71 -15.71 5.70
C PRO A 623 -34.64 -16.08 4.67
N ASP A 624 -34.91 -15.83 3.38
CA ASP A 624 -34.01 -16.22 2.29
C ASP A 624 -32.60 -15.65 2.43
N ALA A 625 -32.49 -14.43 2.96
CA ALA A 625 -31.21 -13.78 3.26
C ALA A 625 -30.32 -14.60 4.22
N MET A 626 -30.90 -15.41 5.10
CA MET A 626 -30.17 -16.25 6.06
C MET A 626 -29.89 -17.66 5.56
N LYS A 627 -30.44 -18.07 4.40
CA LYS A 627 -30.22 -19.42 3.85
C LYS A 627 -28.89 -19.51 3.09
N PHE A 628 -28.25 -20.68 3.10
CA PHE A 628 -27.14 -21.03 2.21
C PHE A 628 -27.64 -21.72 0.93
N GLY A 629 -28.64 -21.14 0.27
CA GLY A 629 -29.37 -21.74 -0.87
C GLY A 629 -28.95 -21.23 -2.25
N GLY A 630 -28.09 -20.21 -2.33
CA GLY A 630 -27.64 -19.65 -3.59
C GLY A 630 -26.85 -20.66 -4.44
N ILE A 631 -27.08 -20.66 -5.76
CA ILE A 631 -26.24 -21.36 -6.72
C ILE A 631 -25.36 -20.32 -7.42
N GLU A 632 -24.05 -20.51 -7.35
CA GLU A 632 -23.08 -19.67 -8.04
C GLU A 632 -23.34 -19.73 -9.55
N LYS A 633 -23.50 -18.55 -10.18
CA LYS A 633 -23.70 -18.42 -11.63
C LYS A 633 -22.38 -18.11 -12.29
N ALA A 634 -22.17 -18.65 -13.49
CA ALA A 634 -21.02 -18.29 -14.32
C ALA A 634 -21.02 -16.78 -14.58
N GLY A 635 -19.85 -16.15 -14.47
CA GLY A 635 -19.68 -14.73 -14.79
C GLY A 635 -20.06 -14.43 -16.23
N SER A 636 -20.55 -13.20 -16.49
CA SER A 636 -20.95 -12.75 -17.84
C SER A 636 -19.76 -12.53 -18.79
N SER A 637 -18.53 -12.52 -18.26
CA SER A 637 -17.32 -12.26 -19.02
C SER A 637 -16.35 -13.43 -18.90
N GLN A 638 -15.66 -13.74 -19.99
CA GLN A 638 -14.64 -14.78 -20.01
C GLN A 638 -13.47 -14.35 -19.12
N ILE A 639 -13.12 -15.20 -18.15
CA ILE A 639 -12.06 -14.92 -17.19
C ILE A 639 -10.70 -15.23 -17.85
N HIS A 640 -9.82 -14.24 -17.89
CA HIS A 640 -8.44 -14.39 -18.36
C HIS A 640 -7.53 -14.83 -17.20
N TYR A 641 -6.62 -15.78 -17.44
CA TYR A 641 -5.66 -16.23 -16.44
C TYR A 641 -4.26 -16.43 -17.02
N SER A 642 -3.24 -16.22 -16.20
CA SER A 642 -1.84 -16.12 -16.63
C SER A 642 -1.19 -17.46 -16.99
N PHE A 643 -1.86 -18.59 -16.73
CA PHE A 643 -1.36 -19.95 -16.95
C PHE A 643 -1.84 -20.59 -18.25
N ARG A 644 -2.64 -19.89 -19.05
CA ARG A 644 -3.00 -20.34 -20.41
C ARG A 644 -1.98 -19.77 -21.40
N GLU A 645 -1.35 -20.63 -22.20
CA GLU A 645 -0.59 -20.15 -23.35
C GLU A 645 -1.54 -19.35 -24.26
N PRO A 646 -1.13 -18.18 -24.77
CA PRO A 646 -1.93 -17.44 -25.73
C PRO A 646 -2.20 -18.38 -26.91
N VAL A 647 -3.47 -18.68 -27.14
CA VAL A 647 -3.87 -19.29 -28.41
C VAL A 647 -3.49 -18.24 -29.46
N VAL A 648 -2.48 -18.57 -30.27
CA VAL A 648 -2.10 -17.74 -31.40
C VAL A 648 -3.22 -17.92 -32.43
N ASP A 649 -4.27 -17.10 -32.33
CA ASP A 649 -5.21 -16.92 -33.42
C ASP A 649 -4.48 -16.17 -34.52
N ASN A 650 -3.89 -16.95 -35.44
CA ASN A 650 -3.43 -16.44 -36.73
C ASN A 650 -4.65 -16.32 -37.64
N GLU A 651 -5.35 -15.20 -37.58
CA GLU A 651 -6.18 -14.73 -38.69
C GLU A 651 -5.89 -13.24 -38.91
N ASP A 652 -4.89 -12.99 -39.75
CA ASP A 652 -4.83 -11.78 -40.57
C ASP A 652 -5.99 -11.86 -41.59
N GLU A 653 -6.93 -10.92 -41.58
CA GLU A 653 -7.66 -10.45 -42.78
C GLU A 653 -8.45 -9.15 -42.47
N ASP A 654 -7.89 -8.04 -42.93
CA ASP A 654 -8.43 -6.85 -43.60
C ASP A 654 -9.87 -6.30 -43.36
N GLU A 655 -9.88 -4.97 -43.14
CA GLU A 655 -10.80 -3.89 -43.60
C GLU A 655 -12.35 -4.07 -43.67
N ASP A 656 -13.01 -3.09 -43.04
CA ASP A 656 -14.24 -2.37 -43.42
C ASP A 656 -15.61 -3.10 -43.53
N GLY A 657 -16.61 -2.52 -42.84
CA GLY A 657 -17.99 -2.46 -43.36
C GLY A 657 -19.11 -2.92 -42.42
N ASN A 658 -19.97 -1.96 -42.07
CA ASN A 658 -21.32 -2.15 -41.52
C ASN A 658 -22.12 -3.26 -42.24
N GLY A 659 -22.69 -4.21 -41.49
CA GLY A 659 -23.53 -5.27 -42.08
C GLY A 659 -24.08 -6.28 -41.07
N ASN A 660 -25.39 -6.17 -40.84
CA ASN A 660 -26.27 -7.02 -40.05
C ASN A 660 -26.12 -8.57 -40.24
N GLY A 661 -26.05 -9.30 -39.11
CA GLY A 661 -26.46 -10.72 -38.94
C GLY A 661 -25.39 -11.81 -39.15
N PRO A 662 -25.48 -12.98 -38.45
CA PRO A 662 -26.72 -13.72 -38.32
C PRO A 662 -27.10 -14.18 -36.91
N VAL A 663 -28.41 -14.34 -36.73
CA VAL A 663 -29.07 -15.20 -35.74
C VAL A 663 -28.44 -16.60 -35.79
N ILE A 664 -27.92 -17.09 -34.66
CA ILE A 664 -27.53 -18.49 -34.52
C ILE A 664 -28.55 -19.21 -33.64
N ASP A 665 -29.05 -20.27 -34.26
CA ASP A 665 -30.07 -21.22 -33.88
C ASP A 665 -29.79 -21.87 -32.51
N THR A 666 -30.83 -21.93 -31.69
CA THR A 666 -30.92 -22.84 -30.55
C THR A 666 -31.12 -24.24 -31.08
N ASP A 667 -30.05 -25.01 -31.30
CA ASP A 667 -30.04 -26.49 -31.29
C ASP A 667 -28.68 -27.04 -31.73
N THR A 668 -27.66 -26.96 -30.88
CA THR A 668 -26.55 -27.93 -30.90
C THR A 668 -25.89 -27.98 -29.53
N GLU A 669 -26.21 -28.99 -28.72
CA GLU A 669 -25.43 -29.34 -27.54
C GLU A 669 -24.02 -29.78 -27.96
N PRO A 670 -22.93 -29.20 -27.43
CA PRO A 670 -21.65 -29.87 -27.46
C PRO A 670 -21.68 -31.00 -26.43
N SER A 671 -21.60 -32.24 -26.90
CA SER A 671 -21.53 -33.43 -26.06
C SER A 671 -20.27 -33.40 -25.19
N LEU A 672 -20.47 -33.12 -23.90
CA LEU A 672 -19.50 -33.46 -22.85
C LEU A 672 -19.42 -35.00 -22.75
N PRO A 673 -18.24 -35.60 -22.57
CA PRO A 673 -18.16 -37.02 -22.28
C PRO A 673 -18.88 -37.29 -20.95
N ALA A 674 -19.86 -38.19 -20.98
CA ALA A 674 -20.55 -38.65 -19.79
C ALA A 674 -19.55 -39.32 -18.83
N VAL A 675 -19.18 -38.63 -17.76
CA VAL A 675 -18.52 -39.25 -16.61
C VAL A 675 -19.62 -39.88 -15.77
N THR A 676 -19.89 -41.15 -16.01
CA THR A 676 -20.71 -41.97 -15.11
C THR A 676 -19.91 -42.21 -13.83
N TYR A 677 -20.52 -41.91 -12.68
CA TYR A 677 -20.06 -42.32 -11.35
C TYR A 677 -20.13 -43.84 -11.23
N ASP A 678 -19.07 -44.53 -11.63
CA ASP A 678 -18.87 -45.95 -11.37
C ASP A 678 -17.37 -46.25 -11.44
N ASN A 679 -16.62 -45.90 -10.38
CA ASN A 679 -15.24 -46.38 -10.14
C ASN A 679 -14.64 -45.98 -8.77
N PHE A 680 -15.45 -45.89 -7.71
CA PHE A 680 -14.91 -45.64 -6.36
C PHE A 680 -14.38 -46.92 -5.65
N GLU A 681 -14.79 -48.13 -6.05
CA GLU A 681 -14.30 -49.37 -5.42
C GLU A 681 -12.97 -49.89 -6.01
N THR A 682 -12.64 -49.53 -7.25
CA THR A 682 -11.47 -50.08 -7.97
C THR A 682 -10.17 -49.35 -7.62
N VAL A 683 -10.26 -48.05 -7.28
CA VAL A 683 -9.09 -47.22 -6.94
C VAL A 683 -8.64 -47.47 -5.50
N GLU A 684 -9.57 -47.78 -4.57
CA GLU A 684 -9.19 -48.20 -3.21
C GLU A 684 -8.41 -49.53 -3.22
N ALA A 685 -8.77 -50.50 -4.06
CA ALA A 685 -8.08 -51.79 -4.10
C ALA A 685 -6.65 -51.72 -4.68
N GLU A 686 -6.40 -50.88 -5.70
CA GLU A 686 -5.05 -50.69 -6.26
C GLU A 686 -4.14 -49.85 -5.36
N VAL A 687 -4.70 -48.89 -4.61
CA VAL A 687 -3.95 -48.07 -3.65
C VAL A 687 -3.66 -48.88 -2.37
N LEU A 688 -4.59 -49.69 -1.87
CA LEU A 688 -4.35 -50.58 -0.72
C LEU A 688 -3.32 -51.67 -1.04
N ALA A 689 -3.35 -52.24 -2.26
CA ALA A 689 -2.39 -53.26 -2.68
C ALA A 689 -0.95 -52.72 -2.77
N LYS A 690 -0.78 -51.48 -3.25
CA LYS A 690 0.53 -50.80 -3.29
C LYS A 690 1.05 -50.44 -1.90
N PHE A 691 0.17 -50.04 -0.98
CA PHE A 691 0.56 -49.78 0.42
C PHE A 691 1.03 -51.06 1.14
N THR A 692 0.40 -52.21 0.89
CA THR A 692 0.82 -53.49 1.52
C THR A 692 2.15 -54.04 1.01
N GLU A 693 2.55 -53.71 -0.23
CA GLU A 693 3.85 -54.13 -0.79
C GLU A 693 5.02 -53.27 -0.27
N GLU A 694 4.80 -51.96 -0.06
CA GLU A 694 5.80 -51.08 0.56
C GLU A 694 5.97 -51.35 2.06
N GLU A 695 4.89 -51.66 2.79
CA GLU A 695 4.99 -52.05 4.20
C GLU A 695 5.68 -53.42 4.41
N ALA A 696 5.50 -54.38 3.50
CA ALA A 696 6.23 -55.66 3.54
C ALA A 696 7.72 -55.51 3.22
N THR A 697 8.09 -54.53 2.39
CA THR A 697 9.49 -54.23 2.05
C THR A 697 10.22 -53.51 3.19
N VAL A 698 9.50 -52.65 3.94
CA VAL A 698 10.04 -51.98 5.14
C VAL A 698 10.17 -52.94 6.32
N LEU A 699 9.26 -53.90 6.50
CA LEU A 699 9.37 -54.95 7.53
C LEU A 699 10.52 -55.94 7.26
N ALA A 700 10.79 -56.29 6.00
CA ALA A 700 11.94 -57.13 5.64
C ALA A 700 13.30 -56.44 5.89
N TYR A 701 13.39 -55.12 5.73
CA TYR A 701 14.61 -54.35 6.04
C TYR A 701 14.85 -54.16 7.55
N VAL A 702 13.80 -54.23 8.37
CA VAL A 702 13.92 -54.11 9.84
C VAL A 702 14.29 -55.45 10.49
N GLU A 703 13.87 -56.61 9.95
CA GLU A 703 14.27 -57.92 10.49
C GLU A 703 15.72 -58.31 10.16
N GLU A 704 16.29 -57.90 9.02
CA GLU A 704 17.72 -58.13 8.71
C GLU A 704 18.68 -57.18 9.47
N GLY A 705 18.20 -56.03 9.94
CA GLY A 705 18.99 -55.07 10.73
C GLY A 705 19.16 -55.43 12.20
N LEU A 706 18.30 -56.31 12.76
CA LEU A 706 18.26 -56.64 14.19
C LEU A 706 19.05 -57.89 14.60
N HIS A 707 19.72 -58.58 13.66
CA HIS A 707 20.63 -59.71 13.98
C HIS A 707 22.12 -59.34 13.92
N GLY A 708 22.45 -58.05 13.86
CA GLY A 708 23.79 -57.57 13.53
C GLY A 708 24.49 -56.63 14.53
N ALA A 709 24.00 -56.43 15.75
CA ALA A 709 24.76 -55.83 16.86
C ALA A 709 23.89 -55.88 18.13
N GLY A 710 24.35 -56.62 19.14
CA GLY A 710 23.74 -56.66 20.47
C GLY A 710 24.04 -55.45 21.33
#